data_AF-A0A7C3UPV1-F1
#
_entry.id   AF-A0A7C3UPV1-F1
#
_cell.length_a   1.000
_cell.length_b   1.000
_cell.length_c   1.000
_cell.angle_alpha   90.00
_cell.angle_beta   90.00
_cell.angle_gamma   90.00
#
_symmetry.space_group_name_H-M   'P 1'
#
loop_
_entity.id
_entity.type
_entity.pdbx_description
1 polymer ?
#
loop_
_entity_poly.entity_id
_entity_poly.type
_entity_poly.pdbx_seq_one_letter_code
_entity_poly.pdbx_strand_id
1 'polypeptide(L)'
;MCIKKTYLLCPIILISLFVNSLLLAQNIVTNSDFEIGKIGELPDEWQDQKEDGAEGNVFLTDKESHNGKQSLFIENTNDEGYIHPNKSVKISPGDYIFSFWAKSDKDIEFPAQIYNEADWNILFDTSCSLKSNLWTKFEFPLSFTEEFTGSIQIGLTSQGHLWLDDVELTKKTEIKQIPQNIKIWDTMTKKRDIGLETQDKSKWRLLSDDVSNIKGDLAIENNFFIIIFCSELGDVVIYSKSGQKRAEIKPIRLKGKDIKLTKCSILGTMNDSIVVETHFSDEDIDFPVSFTISKKQIIGIKSAQGMGGISIYSPIEYGIVPNFISDDLIFDPKYYKETINIPSERLFLGLLNGRDSELFITLPLAHQDIRLVPDNDKKLFESIEIENDGQSIYLSLLEAPNIWHKEELKPSYLEDDVLINWKRPFPAKWVTQLYEDGVKTRYTFKATKPKDDGFWRAAVGWYTYPVWFEGEKAFIRPSKKVPPKGDAIIYFLERNGTPTSILTPVDIIKATLGPDTSENILDPQGRRNRSLTRPNCDIGTATCEVTNQIKKVFEAGKEVEKAEYIKGGTEDMIYFLARENERAMEYQDFAKKMLNFLSTAKINKPDQKQFIEKMEKITNELISAYEHEKNNLKDADYAKKIAEETVALTKQKSPDNLYKFIRLKEEWTGMGGAVDDLNRVLHTITRKLFQEAGYSCVDQTETVRLAEEIRRLAIECLRNPGGYEIWSNY
;
A
#
# COMPACT_ATOMS: atom_id res chain seq x y z
N MET A 1 41.31 -48.60 0.60
CA MET A 1 42.36 -47.65 1.04
C MET A 1 41.99 -46.28 0.50
N CYS A 2 41.99 -45.28 1.39
CA CYS A 2 41.13 -44.08 1.33
C CYS A 2 41.38 -43.12 0.16
N ILE A 3 40.29 -42.73 -0.49
CA ILE A 3 40.18 -41.53 -1.31
C ILE A 3 39.69 -40.40 -0.39
N LYS A 4 40.54 -39.41 -0.12
CA LYS A 4 40.15 -38.18 0.59
C LYS A 4 39.43 -37.25 -0.40
N LYS A 5 38.11 -37.10 -0.23
CA LYS A 5 37.31 -36.00 -0.78
C LYS A 5 37.51 -34.77 0.10
N THR A 6 37.97 -33.68 -0.49
CA THR A 6 38.01 -32.35 0.12
C THR A 6 36.63 -31.71 -0.06
N TYR A 7 35.86 -31.59 1.01
CA TYR A 7 34.66 -30.76 1.04
C TYR A 7 35.06 -29.33 1.39
N LEU A 8 34.76 -28.38 0.50
CA LEU A 8 34.77 -26.96 0.82
C LEU A 8 33.60 -26.71 1.80
N LEU A 9 33.93 -26.33 3.03
CA LEU A 9 33.00 -25.79 4.01
C LEU A 9 32.55 -24.40 3.54
N CYS A 10 31.31 -24.33 3.05
CA CYS A 10 30.58 -23.08 2.88
C CYS A 10 30.18 -22.58 4.28
N PRO A 11 30.47 -21.34 4.69
CA PRO A 11 29.94 -20.83 5.94
C PRO A 11 28.44 -20.62 5.73
N ILE A 12 27.64 -21.43 6.41
CA ILE A 12 26.22 -21.16 6.63
C ILE A 12 26.18 -19.85 7.42
N ILE A 13 25.99 -18.74 6.72
CA ILE A 13 25.57 -17.48 7.32
C ILE A 13 24.17 -17.76 7.85
N LEU A 14 24.07 -17.86 9.18
CA LEU A 14 22.80 -17.86 9.89
C LEU A 14 22.15 -16.49 9.60
N ILE A 15 21.28 -16.45 8.60
CA ILE A 15 20.41 -15.31 8.35
C ILE A 15 19.40 -15.32 9.50
N SER A 16 19.65 -14.49 10.51
CA SER A 16 18.68 -14.12 11.51
C SER A 16 17.48 -13.49 10.80
N LEU A 17 16.41 -14.27 10.66
CA LEU A 17 15.10 -13.86 10.20
C LEU A 17 14.57 -12.76 11.14
N PHE A 18 14.58 -11.51 10.69
CA PHE A 18 13.77 -10.45 11.27
C PHE A 18 12.33 -10.66 10.79
N VAL A 19 11.55 -11.38 11.57
CA VAL A 19 10.10 -11.51 11.39
C VAL A 19 9.42 -10.28 11.98
N ASN A 20 8.34 -9.83 11.32
CA ASN A 20 7.43 -8.74 11.65
C ASN A 20 7.45 -8.25 13.10
N SER A 21 7.90 -7.01 13.31
CA SER A 21 7.85 -6.31 14.59
C SER A 21 6.67 -5.35 14.62
N LEU A 22 5.48 -5.90 14.83
CA LEU A 22 4.32 -5.12 15.24
C LEU A 22 3.47 -5.93 16.21
N LEU A 23 3.19 -5.28 17.35
CA LEU A 23 2.85 -5.86 18.65
C LEU A 23 4.07 -6.54 19.30
N LEU A 24 4.41 -6.26 20.55
CA LEU A 24 3.54 -6.46 21.69
C LEU A 24 4.16 -5.79 22.93
N ALA A 25 3.31 -5.22 23.79
CA ALA A 25 3.47 -5.49 25.21
C ALA A 25 3.51 -7.01 25.33
N GLN A 26 4.65 -7.59 25.70
CA GLN A 26 4.95 -9.01 25.44
C GLN A 26 3.86 -9.90 26.05
N ASN A 27 2.95 -10.44 25.21
CA ASN A 27 2.11 -11.56 25.60
C ASN A 27 3.05 -12.73 25.85
N ILE A 28 3.04 -13.24 27.08
CA ILE A 28 3.91 -14.35 27.47
C ILE A 28 3.22 -15.71 27.33
N VAL A 29 1.94 -15.74 26.92
CA VAL A 29 1.22 -16.96 26.54
C VAL A 29 1.53 -17.27 25.07
N THR A 30 2.13 -18.43 24.81
CA THR A 30 2.30 -18.93 23.43
C THR A 30 1.01 -19.59 22.93
N ASN A 31 0.82 -19.58 21.59
CA ASN A 31 -0.39 -20.05 20.91
C ASN A 31 -1.70 -19.52 21.55
N SER A 32 -1.70 -18.25 21.93
CA SER A 32 -2.84 -17.61 22.61
C SER A 32 -4.08 -17.52 21.73
N ASP A 33 -3.90 -17.47 20.41
CA ASP A 33 -4.94 -17.41 19.37
C ASP A 33 -5.40 -18.80 18.88
N PHE A 34 -4.79 -19.87 19.40
CA PHE A 34 -5.13 -21.26 19.07
C PHE A 34 -5.06 -21.65 17.58
N GLU A 35 -4.40 -20.86 16.74
CA GLU A 35 -4.29 -21.13 15.30
C GLU A 35 -3.28 -22.23 14.96
N ILE A 36 -2.45 -22.63 15.93
CA ILE A 36 -1.47 -23.71 15.78
C ILE A 36 -1.95 -24.95 16.53
N GLY A 37 -2.25 -26.00 15.77
CA GLY A 37 -2.67 -27.29 16.30
C GLY A 37 -3.58 -28.04 15.32
N LYS A 38 -4.07 -29.20 15.75
CA LYS A 38 -4.98 -30.03 14.96
C LYS A 38 -6.36 -30.05 15.61
N ILE A 39 -7.40 -29.77 14.82
CA ILE A 39 -8.79 -29.86 15.26
C ILE A 39 -9.10 -31.23 15.84
N GLY A 40 -9.78 -31.25 16.98
CA GLY A 40 -10.11 -32.44 17.77
C GLY A 40 -9.01 -32.88 18.73
N GLU A 41 -7.87 -32.19 18.76
CA GLU A 41 -6.76 -32.42 19.69
C GLU A 41 -6.48 -31.15 20.49
N LEU A 42 -5.89 -31.30 21.68
CA LEU A 42 -5.38 -30.17 22.47
C LEU A 42 -3.99 -29.76 21.92
N PRO A 43 -3.64 -28.47 21.85
CA PRO A 43 -2.30 -28.08 21.42
C PRO A 43 -1.22 -28.64 22.37
N ASP A 44 -0.07 -29.07 21.83
CA ASP A 44 1.02 -29.74 22.58
C ASP A 44 1.51 -28.96 23.82
N GLU A 45 1.35 -27.65 23.80
CA GLU A 45 1.82 -26.73 24.82
C GLU A 45 0.75 -26.33 25.85
N TRP A 46 -0.41 -26.98 25.80
CA TRP A 46 -1.52 -26.91 26.76
C TRP A 46 -1.80 -28.32 27.31
N GLN A 47 -2.31 -28.40 28.54
CA GLN A 47 -2.63 -29.69 29.19
C GLN A 47 -4.09 -29.73 29.63
N ASP A 48 -4.79 -30.84 29.38
CA ASP A 48 -6.14 -31.10 29.90
C ASP A 48 -6.02 -31.57 31.37
N GLN A 49 -6.72 -30.90 32.29
CA GLN A 49 -6.78 -31.24 33.71
C GLN A 49 -8.23 -31.43 34.14
N LYS A 50 -8.46 -32.48 34.93
CA LYS A 50 -9.77 -32.84 35.49
C LYS A 50 -9.59 -33.11 36.97
N GLU A 51 -10.14 -32.22 37.78
CA GLU A 51 -10.02 -32.26 39.24
C GLU A 51 -11.36 -32.64 39.86
N ASP A 52 -11.32 -33.24 41.06
CA ASP A 52 -12.48 -33.48 41.93
C ASP A 52 -13.70 -34.15 41.26
N GLY A 53 -13.44 -35.08 40.32
CA GLY A 53 -14.48 -35.89 39.67
C GLY A 53 -15.05 -35.29 38.38
N ALA A 54 -14.48 -34.21 37.86
CA ALA A 54 -14.92 -33.64 36.58
C ALA A 54 -14.79 -34.65 35.42
N GLU A 55 -15.83 -34.71 34.59
CA GLU A 55 -15.88 -35.54 33.38
C GLU A 55 -16.07 -34.65 32.16
N GLY A 56 -15.40 -34.96 31.04
CA GLY A 56 -15.51 -34.16 29.83
C GLY A 56 -14.24 -34.13 29.00
N ASN A 57 -14.12 -33.14 28.11
CA ASN A 57 -13.01 -33.05 27.15
C ASN A 57 -12.58 -31.60 26.89
N VAL A 58 -11.29 -31.42 26.59
CA VAL A 58 -10.72 -30.14 26.11
C VAL A 58 -9.98 -30.36 24.78
N PHE A 59 -10.33 -29.63 23.73
CA PHE A 59 -9.72 -29.77 22.40
C PHE A 59 -9.95 -28.56 21.49
N LEU A 60 -9.16 -28.43 20.41
CA LEU A 60 -9.37 -27.39 19.39
C LEU A 60 -10.59 -27.67 18.50
N THR A 61 -11.37 -26.63 18.19
CA THR A 61 -12.52 -26.70 17.28
C THR A 61 -12.55 -25.54 16.29
N ASP A 62 -13.13 -25.80 15.12
CA ASP A 62 -13.40 -24.83 14.05
C ASP A 62 -14.89 -24.44 13.97
N LYS A 63 -15.71 -24.93 14.91
CA LYS A 63 -17.16 -24.66 14.94
C LYS A 63 -17.48 -23.23 15.37
N GLU A 64 -16.67 -22.70 16.27
CA GLU A 64 -16.79 -21.38 16.86
C GLU A 64 -15.37 -20.82 17.03
N SER A 65 -15.21 -19.52 16.83
CA SER A 65 -13.99 -18.76 17.11
C SER A 65 -14.36 -17.29 17.29
N HIS A 66 -13.56 -16.55 18.06
CA HIS A 66 -13.70 -15.11 18.18
C HIS A 66 -12.95 -14.43 17.03
N ASN A 67 -11.70 -14.85 16.81
CA ASN A 67 -10.84 -14.38 15.75
C ASN A 67 -10.15 -15.57 15.07
N GLY A 68 -9.78 -15.44 13.79
CA GLY A 68 -9.13 -16.54 13.08
C GLY A 68 -10.09 -17.66 12.65
N LYS A 69 -9.66 -18.90 12.79
CA LYS A 69 -10.34 -20.12 12.30
C LYS A 69 -10.64 -21.12 13.40
N GLN A 70 -9.95 -21.08 14.53
CA GLN A 70 -10.04 -22.11 15.57
C GLN A 70 -10.21 -21.47 16.95
N SER A 71 -10.75 -22.22 17.89
CA SER A 71 -10.77 -21.86 19.31
C SER A 71 -10.61 -23.10 20.17
N LEU A 72 -10.36 -22.90 21.45
CA LEU A 72 -10.28 -23.98 22.42
C LEU A 72 -11.67 -24.28 22.98
N PHE A 73 -12.11 -25.53 22.87
CA PHE A 73 -13.40 -26.00 23.39
C PHE A 73 -13.22 -26.80 24.66
N ILE A 74 -14.06 -26.52 25.65
CA ILE A 74 -14.11 -27.19 26.95
C ILE A 74 -15.54 -27.68 27.15
N GLU A 75 -15.68 -28.97 27.39
CA GLU A 75 -16.94 -29.62 27.74
C GLU A 75 -16.83 -30.21 29.13
N ASN A 76 -17.75 -29.85 30.02
CA ASN A 76 -17.98 -30.58 31.26
C ASN A 76 -19.31 -31.32 31.16
N THR A 77 -19.29 -32.65 31.37
CA THR A 77 -20.47 -33.52 31.25
C THR A 77 -21.20 -33.74 32.57
N ASN A 78 -20.63 -33.32 33.70
CA ASN A 78 -21.26 -33.41 35.01
C ASN A 78 -21.18 -32.08 35.80
N ASP A 79 -21.81 -32.02 36.96
CA ASP A 79 -21.77 -30.86 37.87
C ASP A 79 -20.75 -31.05 39.00
N GLU A 80 -19.73 -31.89 38.77
CA GLU A 80 -18.69 -32.21 39.74
C GLU A 80 -17.33 -31.69 39.25
N GLY A 81 -16.50 -31.30 40.21
CA GLY A 81 -15.10 -30.96 39.97
C GLY A 81 -14.84 -29.73 39.10
N TYR A 82 -13.64 -29.68 38.56
CA TYR A 82 -13.17 -28.59 37.69
C TYR A 82 -12.44 -29.18 36.48
N ILE A 83 -12.93 -28.91 35.27
CA ILE A 83 -12.24 -29.25 34.02
C ILE A 83 -11.70 -28.00 33.36
N HIS A 84 -10.40 -27.97 33.10
CA HIS A 84 -9.76 -26.83 32.47
C HIS A 84 -8.52 -27.20 31.66
N PRO A 85 -8.21 -26.46 30.60
CA PRO A 85 -6.87 -26.37 30.07
C PRO A 85 -5.91 -25.72 31.08
N ASN A 86 -4.67 -26.16 31.07
CA ASN A 86 -3.58 -25.60 31.85
C ASN A 86 -2.44 -25.17 30.91
N LYS A 87 -1.97 -23.93 31.11
CA LYS A 87 -0.81 -23.37 30.43
C LYS A 87 0.24 -22.86 31.42
N SER A 88 1.43 -23.44 31.36
CA SER A 88 2.60 -22.96 32.10
C SER A 88 3.20 -21.74 31.40
N VAL A 89 3.40 -20.65 32.14
CA VAL A 89 4.03 -19.40 31.67
C VAL A 89 5.05 -18.89 32.67
N LYS A 90 6.18 -18.37 32.19
CA LYS A 90 7.17 -17.74 33.06
C LYS A 90 6.79 -16.28 33.32
N ILE A 91 6.42 -15.96 34.56
CA ILE A 91 5.99 -14.62 34.98
C ILE A 91 7.13 -13.96 35.75
N SER A 92 7.43 -12.70 35.42
CA SER A 92 8.49 -11.91 36.07
C SER A 92 7.86 -10.73 36.81
N PRO A 93 8.55 -10.08 37.76
CA PRO A 93 7.98 -8.94 38.48
C PRO A 93 7.52 -7.83 37.52
N GLY A 94 6.35 -7.26 37.77
CA GLY A 94 5.78 -6.17 37.02
C GLY A 94 4.26 -6.20 36.97
N ASP A 95 3.69 -5.21 36.30
CA ASP A 95 2.25 -5.16 36.03
C ASP A 95 1.92 -5.90 34.73
N TYR A 96 0.75 -6.53 34.70
CA TYR A 96 0.25 -7.35 33.61
C TYR A 96 -1.21 -7.02 33.33
N ILE A 97 -1.66 -7.36 32.13
CA ILE A 97 -3.07 -7.51 31.78
C ILE A 97 -3.29 -8.97 31.44
N PHE A 98 -4.16 -9.66 32.19
CA PHE A 98 -4.65 -10.99 31.85
C PHE A 98 -5.98 -10.84 31.13
N SER A 99 -6.09 -11.32 29.89
CA SER A 99 -7.31 -11.21 29.11
C SER A 99 -7.59 -12.44 28.27
N PHE A 100 -8.87 -12.68 27.98
CA PHE A 100 -9.31 -13.73 27.08
C PHE A 100 -10.72 -13.44 26.57
N TRP A 101 -11.09 -14.05 25.45
CA TRP A 101 -12.46 -14.11 24.98
C TRP A 101 -13.08 -15.45 25.36
N ALA A 102 -14.35 -15.41 25.75
CA ALA A 102 -15.10 -16.61 26.08
C ALA A 102 -16.54 -16.56 25.56
N LYS A 103 -17.09 -17.71 25.16
CA LYS A 103 -18.49 -17.92 24.78
C LYS A 103 -18.99 -19.22 25.40
N SER A 104 -20.28 -19.29 25.76
CA SER A 104 -20.91 -20.51 26.27
C SER A 104 -22.24 -20.78 25.57
N ASP A 105 -22.69 -22.03 25.60
CA ASP A 105 -23.98 -22.47 25.06
C ASP A 105 -25.16 -22.04 25.95
N LYS A 106 -24.89 -21.76 27.23
CA LYS A 106 -25.89 -21.30 28.20
C LYS A 106 -25.34 -20.18 29.09
N ASP A 107 -26.22 -19.61 29.91
CA ASP A 107 -25.80 -18.72 30.99
C ASP A 107 -25.02 -19.56 32.01
N ILE A 108 -23.77 -19.21 32.27
CA ILE A 108 -22.87 -19.98 33.14
C ILE A 108 -21.93 -19.05 33.91
N GLU A 109 -21.48 -19.52 35.06
CA GLU A 109 -20.35 -18.94 35.78
C GLU A 109 -19.20 -19.94 35.78
N PHE A 110 -17.98 -19.43 35.61
CA PHE A 110 -16.81 -20.27 35.46
C PHE A 110 -15.57 -19.55 36.01
N PRO A 111 -14.63 -20.26 36.66
CA PRO A 111 -13.45 -19.64 37.23
C PRO A 111 -12.38 -19.33 36.17
N ALA A 112 -11.61 -18.27 36.43
CA ALA A 112 -10.36 -17.96 35.75
C ALA A 112 -9.27 -17.69 36.81
N GLN A 113 -8.17 -18.43 36.73
CA GLN A 113 -7.20 -18.55 37.81
C GLN A 113 -5.75 -18.53 37.31
N ILE A 114 -4.85 -18.03 38.16
CA ILE A 114 -3.40 -18.14 37.98
C ILE A 114 -2.77 -18.61 39.29
N TYR A 115 -2.06 -19.75 39.21
CA TYR A 115 -1.33 -20.35 40.33
C TYR A 115 0.17 -20.17 40.16
N ASN A 116 0.91 -20.19 41.27
CA ASN A 116 2.34 -20.48 41.24
C ASN A 116 2.55 -22.00 41.25
N GLU A 117 3.18 -22.55 40.21
CA GLU A 117 3.40 -24.00 40.08
C GLU A 117 4.33 -24.58 41.17
N ALA A 118 5.17 -23.75 41.80
CA ALA A 118 6.13 -24.21 42.79
C ALA A 118 5.47 -24.59 44.13
N ASP A 119 4.42 -23.89 44.53
CA ASP A 119 3.76 -24.02 45.84
C ASP A 119 2.23 -24.12 45.77
N TRP A 120 1.67 -24.09 44.57
CA TRP A 120 0.22 -24.10 44.29
C TRP A 120 -0.54 -22.95 44.95
N ASN A 121 0.14 -21.86 45.29
CA ASN A 121 -0.52 -20.68 45.81
C ASN A 121 -1.34 -19.98 44.71
N ILE A 122 -2.60 -19.68 45.00
CA ILE A 122 -3.48 -18.92 44.13
C ILE A 122 -3.05 -17.45 44.16
N LEU A 123 -2.61 -16.93 43.01
CA LEU A 123 -2.21 -15.54 42.86
C LEU A 123 -3.32 -14.68 42.24
N PHE A 124 -4.21 -15.31 41.49
CA PHE A 124 -5.41 -14.71 40.92
C PHE A 124 -6.52 -15.76 40.86
N ASP A 125 -7.72 -15.38 41.29
CA ASP A 125 -8.92 -16.20 41.21
C ASP A 125 -10.14 -15.28 41.11
N THR A 126 -10.92 -15.47 40.04
CA THR A 126 -12.17 -14.75 39.83
C THR A 126 -13.20 -15.67 39.20
N SER A 127 -14.47 -15.46 39.54
CA SER A 127 -15.59 -16.02 38.81
C SER A 127 -15.97 -15.09 37.65
N CYS A 128 -16.16 -15.65 36.47
CA CYS A 128 -16.57 -14.96 35.25
C CYS A 128 -17.99 -15.40 34.89
N SER A 129 -18.92 -14.45 34.76
CA SER A 129 -20.30 -14.74 34.36
C SER A 129 -20.48 -14.49 32.85
N LEU A 130 -21.01 -15.48 32.13
CA LEU A 130 -21.30 -15.41 30.71
C LEU A 130 -22.80 -15.49 30.42
N LYS A 131 -23.20 -14.79 29.35
CA LYS A 131 -24.51 -14.96 28.73
C LYS A 131 -24.41 -15.93 27.55
N SER A 132 -25.44 -16.76 27.42
CA SER A 132 -25.55 -17.75 26.35
C SER A 132 -25.31 -17.12 24.97
N ASN A 133 -24.47 -17.78 24.18
CA ASN A 133 -24.16 -17.50 22.78
C ASN A 133 -23.53 -16.13 22.47
N LEU A 134 -22.96 -15.44 23.47
CA LEU A 134 -22.25 -14.17 23.28
C LEU A 134 -20.75 -14.33 23.59
N TRP A 135 -19.90 -13.99 22.61
CA TRP A 135 -18.47 -13.79 22.88
C TRP A 135 -18.29 -12.57 23.77
N THR A 136 -17.65 -12.76 24.92
CA THR A 136 -17.40 -11.72 25.92
C THR A 136 -15.91 -11.67 26.23
N LYS A 137 -15.33 -10.48 26.23
CA LYS A 137 -13.94 -10.27 26.64
C LYS A 137 -13.87 -10.08 28.15
N PHE A 138 -12.93 -10.78 28.77
CA PHE A 138 -12.53 -10.56 30.16
C PHE A 138 -11.14 -9.94 30.19
N GLU A 139 -10.93 -8.99 31.10
CA GLU A 139 -9.65 -8.29 31.24
C GLU A 139 -9.39 -7.92 32.70
N PHE A 140 -8.24 -8.35 33.22
CA PHE A 140 -7.87 -8.20 34.62
C PHE A 140 -6.47 -7.59 34.73
N PRO A 141 -6.34 -6.42 35.39
CA PRO A 141 -5.03 -5.89 35.72
C PRO A 141 -4.42 -6.68 36.88
N LEU A 142 -3.22 -7.20 36.68
CA LEU A 142 -2.49 -7.99 37.68
C LEU A 142 -1.14 -7.31 37.97
N SER A 143 -0.63 -7.50 39.18
CA SER A 143 0.69 -7.01 39.57
C SER A 143 1.40 -8.11 40.34
N PHE A 144 2.59 -8.47 39.89
CA PHE A 144 3.41 -9.49 40.52
C PHE A 144 4.72 -8.89 41.02
N THR A 145 5.10 -9.20 42.26
CA THR A 145 6.31 -8.66 42.89
C THR A 145 7.53 -9.56 42.75
N GLU A 146 7.32 -10.83 42.36
CA GLU A 146 8.35 -11.87 42.31
C GLU A 146 8.30 -12.63 40.97
N GLU A 147 9.39 -13.29 40.61
CA GLU A 147 9.47 -14.16 39.43
C GLU A 147 9.02 -15.58 39.80
N PHE A 148 8.13 -16.17 39.01
CA PHE A 148 7.63 -17.53 39.22
C PHE A 148 7.13 -18.15 37.90
N THR A 149 6.94 -19.47 37.90
CA THR A 149 6.22 -20.15 36.81
C THR A 149 4.75 -20.21 37.17
N GLY A 150 3.92 -19.53 36.40
CA GLY A 150 2.48 -19.47 36.58
C GLY A 150 1.75 -20.54 35.78
N SER A 151 0.69 -21.11 36.35
CA SER A 151 -0.27 -21.98 35.65
C SER A 151 -1.55 -21.17 35.42
N ILE A 152 -1.89 -20.91 34.15
CA ILE A 152 -3.15 -20.25 33.75
C ILE A 152 -4.22 -21.33 33.57
N GLN A 153 -5.36 -21.13 34.22
CA GLN A 153 -6.48 -22.07 34.23
C GLN A 153 -7.79 -21.33 34.01
N ILE A 154 -8.54 -21.73 32.99
CA ILE A 154 -9.86 -21.18 32.68
C ILE A 154 -10.72 -22.35 32.24
N GLY A 155 -11.79 -22.67 32.98
CA GLY A 155 -12.57 -23.86 32.66
C GLY A 155 -13.89 -23.95 33.40
N LEU A 156 -14.53 -25.10 33.43
CA LEU A 156 -15.90 -25.27 33.91
C LEU A 156 -15.99 -26.06 35.22
N THR A 157 -16.80 -25.56 36.15
CA THR A 157 -17.15 -26.25 37.42
C THR A 157 -18.59 -26.78 37.44
N SER A 158 -19.31 -26.65 36.33
CA SER A 158 -20.67 -27.17 36.15
C SER A 158 -20.83 -27.67 34.73
N GLN A 159 -21.84 -28.50 34.49
CA GLN A 159 -22.09 -29.09 33.18
C GLN A 159 -22.28 -27.99 32.14
N GLY A 160 -21.70 -28.11 30.95
CA GLY A 160 -21.89 -27.13 29.87
C GLY A 160 -20.73 -27.08 28.88
N HIS A 161 -20.81 -26.12 27.96
CA HIS A 161 -19.80 -25.89 26.93
C HIS A 161 -19.21 -24.48 27.05
N LEU A 162 -17.90 -24.38 26.90
CA LEU A 162 -17.14 -23.14 26.91
C LEU A 162 -16.17 -23.12 25.74
N TRP A 163 -16.20 -22.06 24.95
CA TRP A 163 -15.20 -21.75 23.93
C TRP A 163 -14.32 -20.64 24.46
N LEU A 164 -13.00 -20.79 24.34
CA LEU A 164 -11.99 -19.82 24.72
C LEU A 164 -11.14 -19.44 23.51
N ASP A 165 -10.81 -18.15 23.43
CA ASP A 165 -9.98 -17.62 22.35
C ASP A 165 -9.15 -16.42 22.85
N ASP A 166 -8.06 -16.12 22.16
CA ASP A 166 -7.13 -15.02 22.46
C ASP A 166 -6.73 -14.96 23.96
N VAL A 167 -6.23 -16.06 24.55
CA VAL A 167 -5.82 -16.09 25.97
C VAL A 167 -4.45 -15.44 26.14
N GLU A 168 -4.42 -14.21 26.64
CA GLU A 168 -3.23 -13.38 26.73
C GLU A 168 -2.87 -13.05 28.19
N LEU A 169 -1.57 -13.08 28.49
CA LEU A 169 -1.00 -12.49 29.69
C LEU A 169 0.08 -11.51 29.25
N THR A 170 -0.27 -10.23 29.24
CA THR A 170 0.51 -9.18 28.58
C THR A 170 1.22 -8.33 29.62
N LYS A 171 2.56 -8.38 29.65
CA LYS A 171 3.35 -7.56 30.58
C LYS A 171 3.25 -6.08 30.20
N LYS A 172 2.74 -5.24 31.10
CA LYS A 172 2.81 -3.78 30.94
C LYS A 172 4.28 -3.38 30.92
N THR A 173 4.66 -2.68 29.87
CA THR A 173 6.04 -2.20 29.75
C THR A 173 6.14 -0.94 30.59
N GLU A 174 6.94 -0.95 31.66
CA GLU A 174 7.35 0.29 32.31
C GLU A 174 7.91 1.24 31.24
N ILE A 175 7.52 2.52 31.26
CA ILE A 175 8.13 3.55 30.42
C ILE A 175 9.57 3.71 30.89
N LYS A 176 10.48 2.86 30.38
CA LYS A 176 11.88 2.87 30.79
C LYS A 176 12.57 4.16 30.38
N GLN A 177 12.14 4.76 29.26
CA GLN A 177 12.61 6.07 28.79
C GLN A 177 11.68 6.64 27.71
N ILE A 178 11.13 7.84 27.90
CA ILE A 178 10.47 8.59 26.82
C ILE A 178 11.55 8.94 25.77
N PRO A 179 11.33 8.67 24.46
CA PRO A 179 12.28 9.04 23.42
C PRO A 179 12.63 10.53 23.50
N GLN A 180 13.92 10.87 23.41
CA GLN A 180 14.41 12.24 23.70
C GLN A 180 13.73 13.37 22.90
N ASN A 181 13.16 13.05 21.74
CA ASN A 181 12.48 14.00 20.87
C ASN A 181 10.95 13.92 20.92
N ILE A 182 10.41 13.19 21.90
CA ILE A 182 8.99 13.16 22.24
C ILE A 182 8.80 13.82 23.59
N LYS A 183 7.81 14.71 23.69
CA LYS A 183 7.39 15.36 24.93
C LYS A 183 5.94 14.99 25.18
N ILE A 184 5.64 14.68 26.42
CA ILE A 184 4.29 14.32 26.87
C ILE A 184 3.82 15.44 27.80
N TRP A 185 2.64 15.97 27.54
CA TRP A 185 2.09 17.11 28.24
C TRP A 185 0.70 16.78 28.77
N ASP A 186 0.42 17.28 29.96
CA ASP A 186 -0.93 17.47 30.49
C ASP A 186 -1.32 18.93 30.26
N THR A 187 -2.39 19.17 29.49
CA THR A 187 -2.88 20.52 29.19
C THR A 187 -3.47 21.23 30.42
N MET A 188 -3.61 20.52 31.56
CA MET A 188 -4.12 20.98 32.86
C MET A 188 -5.59 21.42 32.87
N THR A 189 -6.22 21.53 31.70
CA THR A 189 -7.63 21.87 31.53
C THR A 189 -8.22 20.99 30.46
N LYS A 190 -9.34 20.31 30.77
CA LYS A 190 -10.16 19.65 29.76
C LYS A 190 -10.84 20.72 28.92
N LYS A 191 -10.54 20.81 27.63
CA LYS A 191 -11.12 21.84 26.78
C LYS A 191 -12.33 21.33 26.02
N ARG A 192 -13.35 22.19 25.94
CA ARG A 192 -14.59 21.97 25.17
C ARG A 192 -14.57 22.64 23.79
N ASP A 193 -13.47 23.29 23.41
CA ASP A 193 -13.40 24.02 22.13
C ASP A 193 -11.99 23.92 21.52
N ILE A 194 -11.93 23.80 20.18
CA ILE A 194 -10.77 23.36 19.38
C ILE A 194 -9.74 24.51 19.16
N GLY A 195 -9.93 25.66 19.80
CA GLY A 195 -9.00 26.82 19.77
C GLY A 195 -7.79 26.69 20.71
N LEU A 196 -7.08 25.56 20.71
CA LEU A 196 -5.85 25.42 21.49
C LEU A 196 -4.71 26.20 20.82
N GLU A 197 -4.23 27.25 21.49
CA GLU A 197 -2.93 27.85 21.19
C GLU A 197 -1.82 26.86 21.56
N THR A 198 -1.58 25.87 20.70
CA THR A 198 -0.54 24.84 20.89
C THR A 198 0.89 25.40 20.92
N GLN A 199 1.04 26.68 20.58
CA GLN A 199 2.26 27.46 20.66
C GLN A 199 2.53 27.98 22.09
N ASP A 200 1.50 28.33 22.86
CA ASP A 200 1.65 28.75 24.26
C ASP A 200 1.41 27.57 25.22
N LYS A 201 2.49 26.91 25.60
CA LYS A 201 2.49 25.80 26.55
C LYS A 201 2.77 26.25 28.00
N SER A 202 2.72 27.55 28.31
CA SER A 202 3.03 28.08 29.65
C SER A 202 2.14 27.53 30.76
N LYS A 203 0.91 27.13 30.41
CA LYS A 203 -0.09 26.55 31.32
C LYS A 203 -0.10 25.02 31.30
N TRP A 204 0.71 24.39 30.45
CA TRP A 204 0.76 22.94 30.33
C TRP A 204 1.84 22.39 31.27
N ARG A 205 1.59 21.20 31.81
CA ARG A 205 2.54 20.49 32.66
C ARG A 205 3.24 19.43 31.82
N LEU A 206 4.57 19.50 31.75
CA LEU A 206 5.39 18.45 31.14
C LEU A 206 5.38 17.22 32.07
N LEU A 207 5.11 16.04 31.51
CA LEU A 207 5.15 14.75 32.21
C LEU A 207 6.51 14.10 31.93
N SER A 208 7.34 13.91 32.96
CA SER A 208 8.66 13.27 32.85
C SER A 208 8.64 11.80 33.26
N ASP A 209 8.04 11.49 34.42
CA ASP A 209 8.14 10.16 35.05
C ASP A 209 6.77 9.62 35.53
N ASP A 210 5.85 10.49 35.93
CA ASP A 210 4.47 10.11 36.31
C ASP A 210 3.49 10.52 35.20
N VAL A 211 3.17 9.56 34.33
CA VAL A 211 2.16 9.72 33.27
C VAL A 211 0.77 9.25 33.70
N SER A 212 0.60 8.81 34.96
CA SER A 212 -0.63 8.17 35.43
C SER A 212 -1.72 9.17 35.88
N ASN A 213 -1.33 10.40 36.21
CA ASN A 213 -2.22 11.41 36.77
C ASN A 213 -2.39 12.62 35.85
N ILE A 214 -3.19 12.47 34.78
CA ILE A 214 -3.50 13.52 33.82
C ILE A 214 -4.77 14.28 34.28
N LYS A 215 -4.68 15.60 34.47
CA LYS A 215 -5.78 16.44 34.94
C LYS A 215 -6.62 17.04 33.81
N GLY A 216 -5.96 17.43 32.71
CA GLY A 216 -6.59 17.95 31.50
C GLY A 216 -6.63 16.90 30.39
N ASP A 217 -6.43 17.37 29.16
CA ASP A 217 -6.23 16.53 27.97
C ASP A 217 -4.75 16.14 27.81
N LEU A 218 -4.51 14.91 27.33
CA LEU A 218 -3.17 14.42 27.00
C LEU A 218 -2.70 15.04 25.69
N ALA A 219 -1.48 15.57 25.64
CA ALA A 219 -0.85 16.01 24.41
C ALA A 219 0.54 15.39 24.24
N ILE A 220 0.83 14.88 23.05
CA ILE A 220 2.14 14.33 22.69
C ILE A 220 2.72 15.17 21.56
N GLU A 221 3.94 15.64 21.75
CA GLU A 221 4.65 16.50 20.83
C GLU A 221 5.94 15.83 20.38
N ASN A 222 6.20 15.84 19.06
CA ASN A 222 7.51 15.52 18.52
C ASN A 222 8.05 16.70 17.67
N ASN A 223 9.07 16.42 16.84
CA ASN A 223 9.66 17.44 15.97
C ASN A 223 8.78 17.87 14.80
N PHE A 224 7.69 17.13 14.51
CA PHE A 224 6.89 17.26 13.29
C PHE A 224 5.44 17.67 13.56
N PHE A 225 4.87 17.26 14.69
CA PHE A 225 3.48 17.58 15.03
C PHE A 225 3.24 17.56 16.54
N ILE A 226 2.03 18.00 16.92
CA ILE A 226 1.46 17.87 18.26
C ILE A 226 0.13 17.13 18.09
N ILE A 227 -0.05 16.00 18.78
CA ILE A 227 -1.32 15.28 18.86
C ILE A 227 -1.95 15.53 20.23
N ILE A 228 -3.25 15.82 20.26
CA ILE A 228 -3.99 16.11 21.48
C ILE A 228 -5.21 15.18 21.54
N PHE A 229 -5.39 14.52 22.67
CA PHE A 229 -6.51 13.62 22.97
C PHE A 229 -7.55 14.40 23.79
N CYS A 230 -8.52 14.99 23.11
CA CYS A 230 -9.50 15.91 23.68
C CYS A 230 -10.65 15.13 24.35
N SER A 231 -10.60 15.01 25.67
CA SER A 231 -11.50 14.14 26.45
C SER A 231 -12.98 14.52 26.37
N GLU A 232 -13.30 15.80 26.44
CA GLU A 232 -14.69 16.30 26.42
C GLU A 232 -15.30 16.35 25.01
N LEU A 233 -14.46 16.36 23.96
CA LEU A 233 -14.91 16.41 22.56
C LEU A 233 -14.99 15.03 21.92
N GLY A 234 -14.31 14.03 22.48
CA GLY A 234 -14.22 12.71 21.85
C GLY A 234 -13.32 12.72 20.62
N ASP A 235 -12.33 13.62 20.58
CA ASP A 235 -11.54 13.91 19.38
C ASP A 235 -10.05 13.63 19.63
N VAL A 236 -9.37 13.12 18.60
CA VAL A 236 -7.91 13.12 18.56
C VAL A 236 -7.45 14.06 17.45
N VAL A 237 -6.84 15.18 17.83
CA VAL A 237 -6.52 16.27 16.91
C VAL A 237 -5.02 16.36 16.68
N ILE A 238 -4.62 16.43 15.42
CA ILE A 238 -3.24 16.56 14.98
C ILE A 238 -3.00 17.99 14.49
N TYR A 239 -2.03 18.65 15.12
CA TYR A 239 -1.57 19.99 14.78
C TYR A 239 -0.18 19.94 14.16
N SER A 240 0.06 20.80 13.18
CA SER A 240 1.40 21.12 12.69
C SER A 240 2.25 21.74 13.81
N LYS A 241 3.57 21.80 13.60
CA LYS A 241 4.44 22.58 14.50
C LYS A 241 4.18 24.08 14.44
N SER A 242 3.56 24.59 13.38
CA SER A 242 3.09 25.98 13.29
C SER A 242 1.81 26.23 14.08
N GLY A 243 1.17 25.18 14.63
CA GLY A 243 -0.04 25.26 15.44
C GLY A 243 -1.34 25.24 14.65
N GLN A 244 -1.28 24.99 13.35
CA GLN A 244 -2.47 24.80 12.52
C GLN A 244 -3.03 23.38 12.71
N LYS A 245 -4.34 23.27 12.89
CA LYS A 245 -5.03 21.97 12.88
C LYS A 245 -4.95 21.36 11.48
N ARG A 246 -4.41 20.13 11.38
CA ARG A 246 -4.22 19.42 10.11
C ARG A 246 -5.14 18.22 9.95
N ALA A 247 -5.40 17.51 11.05
CA ALA A 247 -6.33 16.38 11.02
C ALA A 247 -7.06 16.22 12.36
N GLU A 248 -8.22 15.60 12.32
CA GLU A 248 -8.99 15.15 13.48
C GLU A 248 -9.49 13.73 13.23
N ILE A 249 -9.40 12.87 14.24
CA ILE A 249 -9.70 11.44 14.14
C ILE A 249 -10.89 11.12 15.04
N LYS A 250 -11.88 10.44 14.46
CA LYS A 250 -13.11 9.99 15.12
C LYS A 250 -13.50 8.57 14.71
N PRO A 251 -14.18 7.79 15.54
CA PRO A 251 -14.81 6.53 15.13
C PRO A 251 -15.94 6.74 14.11
N ILE A 252 -15.99 5.93 13.06
CA ILE A 252 -17.06 6.00 12.04
C ILE A 252 -18.44 5.76 12.68
N ARG A 253 -18.56 4.74 13.53
CA ARG A 253 -19.84 4.34 14.17
C ARG A 253 -20.43 5.39 15.11
N LEU A 254 -19.61 6.33 15.57
CA LEU A 254 -20.03 7.38 16.48
C LEU A 254 -20.27 8.74 15.77
N LYS A 255 -20.17 8.77 14.43
CA LYS A 255 -20.38 9.99 13.64
C LYS A 255 -21.75 10.63 13.94
N GLY A 256 -21.73 11.92 14.25
CA GLY A 256 -22.94 12.70 14.59
C GLY A 256 -23.47 12.50 16.00
N LYS A 257 -22.79 11.71 16.85
CA LYS A 257 -23.14 11.53 18.27
C LYS A 257 -22.30 12.44 19.18
N ASP A 258 -22.73 12.59 20.42
CA ASP A 258 -21.93 13.22 21.48
C ASP A 258 -20.93 12.19 22.02
N ILE A 259 -19.66 12.34 21.62
CA ILE A 259 -18.59 11.38 21.91
C ILE A 259 -17.70 11.95 23.01
N LYS A 260 -17.22 11.08 23.90
CA LYS A 260 -16.17 11.43 24.88
C LYS A 260 -15.02 10.45 24.83
N LEU A 261 -13.85 10.90 25.27
CA LEU A 261 -12.77 9.97 25.64
C LEU A 261 -12.88 9.69 27.13
N THR A 262 -13.46 8.54 27.49
CA THR A 262 -13.67 8.12 28.90
C THR A 262 -12.38 7.66 29.56
N LYS A 263 -11.46 7.12 28.76
CA LYS A 263 -10.12 6.70 29.17
C LYS A 263 -9.10 7.20 28.16
N CYS A 264 -7.98 7.71 28.66
CA CYS A 264 -6.81 8.04 27.86
C CYS A 264 -5.57 7.75 28.72
N SER A 265 -4.83 6.70 28.36
CA SER A 265 -3.71 6.21 29.15
C SER A 265 -2.53 5.84 28.26
N ILE A 266 -1.33 6.14 28.74
CA ILE A 266 -0.09 5.76 28.07
C ILE A 266 0.22 4.32 28.47
N LEU A 267 0.21 3.41 27.51
CA LEU A 267 0.47 1.99 27.75
C LEU A 267 1.96 1.67 27.88
N GLY A 268 2.82 2.49 27.26
CA GLY A 268 4.26 2.31 27.32
C GLY A 268 5.00 2.88 26.12
N THR A 269 6.26 2.47 25.98
CA THR A 269 7.13 2.78 24.84
C THR A 269 7.36 1.53 23.98
N MET A 270 7.26 1.65 22.66
CA MET A 270 7.54 0.57 21.70
C MET A 270 8.37 1.11 20.53
N ASN A 271 9.56 0.55 20.28
CA ASN A 271 10.40 0.91 19.12
C ASN A 271 10.58 2.43 18.92
N ASP A 272 11.02 3.14 19.96
CA ASP A 272 11.13 4.62 20.00
C ASP A 272 9.81 5.37 19.71
N SER A 273 8.68 4.74 20.04
CA SER A 273 7.34 5.31 19.91
C SER A 273 6.62 5.27 21.25
N ILE A 274 5.65 6.16 21.44
CA ILE A 274 4.73 6.12 22.58
C ILE A 274 3.43 5.45 22.14
N VAL A 275 2.92 4.53 22.97
CA VAL A 275 1.63 3.89 22.75
C VAL A 275 0.61 4.49 23.72
N VAL A 276 -0.47 5.04 23.17
CA VAL A 276 -1.61 5.59 23.92
C VAL A 276 -2.84 4.76 23.61
N GLU A 277 -3.52 4.30 24.64
CA GLU A 277 -4.86 3.73 24.52
C GLU A 277 -5.89 4.78 24.90
N THR A 278 -6.93 4.86 24.08
CA THR A 278 -8.08 5.72 24.33
C THR A 278 -9.35 4.91 24.23
N HIS A 279 -10.38 5.30 24.98
CA HIS A 279 -11.71 4.73 24.89
C HIS A 279 -12.67 5.80 24.39
N PHE A 280 -13.21 5.61 23.20
CA PHE A 280 -14.22 6.49 22.63
C PHE A 280 -15.59 5.94 23.02
N SER A 281 -16.38 6.74 23.73
CA SER A 281 -17.69 6.31 24.19
C SER A 281 -18.81 7.28 23.81
N ASP A 282 -20.00 6.73 23.65
CA ASP A 282 -21.29 7.44 23.75
C ASP A 282 -22.10 6.87 24.94
N GLU A 283 -23.43 7.03 24.94
CA GLU A 283 -24.30 6.47 26.00
C GLU A 283 -24.39 4.93 25.98
N ASP A 284 -24.19 4.30 24.83
CA ASP A 284 -24.48 2.88 24.58
C ASP A 284 -23.22 2.04 24.32
N ILE A 285 -22.13 2.67 23.89
CA ILE A 285 -20.97 2.00 23.29
C ILE A 285 -19.68 2.60 23.85
N ASP A 286 -18.69 1.74 24.13
CA ASP A 286 -17.33 2.12 24.50
C ASP A 286 -16.31 1.32 23.66
N PHE A 287 -15.48 2.01 22.87
CA PHE A 287 -14.50 1.37 21.98
C PHE A 287 -13.07 1.78 22.30
N PRO A 288 -12.16 0.81 22.54
CA PRO A 288 -10.75 1.11 22.64
C PRO A 288 -10.13 1.38 21.27
N VAL A 289 -9.22 2.35 21.21
CA VAL A 289 -8.38 2.67 20.06
C VAL A 289 -6.97 2.95 20.55
N SER A 290 -6.01 2.26 19.93
CA SER A 290 -4.59 2.40 20.25
C SER A 290 -3.88 3.26 19.21
N PHE A 291 -3.16 4.26 19.69
CA PHE A 291 -2.33 5.17 18.90
C PHE A 291 -0.86 4.90 19.18
N THR A 292 -0.05 4.75 18.13
CA THR A 292 1.40 4.63 18.22
C THR A 292 2.05 5.87 17.62
N ILE A 293 2.66 6.70 18.45
CA ILE A 293 3.27 7.97 18.05
C ILE A 293 4.77 7.78 17.97
N SER A 294 5.31 7.71 16.76
CA SER A 294 6.73 7.51 16.56
C SER A 294 7.54 8.79 16.80
N LYS A 295 8.85 8.62 17.02
CA LYS A 295 9.82 9.73 16.96
C LYS A 295 9.92 10.39 15.58
N LYS A 296 9.37 9.75 14.54
CA LYS A 296 9.28 10.25 13.17
C LYS A 296 7.89 10.86 12.95
N GLN A 297 7.63 11.34 11.74
CA GLN A 297 6.33 11.87 11.33
C GLN A 297 5.27 10.78 11.04
N ILE A 298 5.26 9.66 11.77
CA ILE A 298 4.33 8.52 11.56
C ILE A 298 3.51 8.28 12.83
N ILE A 299 2.20 8.13 12.65
CA ILE A 299 1.20 7.76 13.65
C ILE A 299 0.56 6.45 13.21
N GLY A 300 0.67 5.41 14.04
CA GLY A 300 -0.11 4.18 13.88
C GLY A 300 -1.44 4.28 14.62
N ILE A 301 -2.52 3.78 14.04
CA ILE A 301 -3.85 3.78 14.65
C ILE A 301 -4.42 2.38 14.49
N LYS A 302 -4.83 1.75 15.59
CA LYS A 302 -5.48 0.43 15.61
C LYS A 302 -6.80 0.57 16.37
N SER A 303 -7.91 0.44 15.66
CA SER A 303 -9.24 0.41 16.29
C SER A 303 -9.56 -0.98 16.84
N ALA A 304 -10.44 -1.05 17.83
CA ALA A 304 -11.04 -2.32 18.26
C ALA A 304 -11.80 -3.01 17.11
N GLN A 305 -11.93 -4.33 17.23
CA GLN A 305 -12.85 -5.12 16.40
C GLN A 305 -14.30 -4.75 16.73
N GLY A 306 -15.18 -4.78 15.73
CA GLY A 306 -16.55 -4.31 15.85
C GLY A 306 -16.71 -2.79 15.82
N MET A 307 -15.65 -1.99 15.77
CA MET A 307 -15.75 -0.52 15.66
C MET A 307 -16.07 -0.08 14.21
N GLY A 308 -15.86 -0.95 13.23
CA GLY A 308 -16.04 -0.65 11.80
C GLY A 308 -14.87 0.15 11.20
N GLY A 309 -14.49 1.26 11.83
CA GLY A 309 -13.26 1.97 11.47
C GLY A 309 -13.20 3.42 11.95
N ILE A 310 -12.33 4.22 11.31
CA ILE A 310 -12.07 5.62 11.68
C ILE A 310 -12.31 6.61 10.53
N SER A 311 -12.75 7.82 10.90
CA SER A 311 -12.82 9.00 10.05
C SER A 311 -11.67 9.93 10.38
N ILE A 312 -10.95 10.39 9.35
CA ILE A 312 -9.89 11.39 9.43
C ILE A 312 -10.40 12.65 8.73
N TYR A 313 -10.78 13.66 9.52
CA TYR A 313 -11.23 14.96 9.03
C TYR A 313 -10.02 15.84 8.71
N SER A 314 -9.94 16.33 7.47
CA SER A 314 -8.84 17.16 7.00
C SER A 314 -9.29 17.91 5.74
N PRO A 315 -8.89 19.19 5.54
CA PRO A 315 -9.32 19.96 4.37
C PRO A 315 -8.53 19.53 3.12
N ILE A 316 -8.94 18.44 2.48
CA ILE A 316 -8.22 17.85 1.34
C ILE A 316 -8.69 18.49 0.03
N GLU A 317 -7.78 19.10 -0.72
CA GLU A 317 -8.08 19.71 -2.03
C GLU A 317 -8.04 18.67 -3.16
N TYR A 318 -7.17 17.66 -3.05
CA TYR A 318 -7.09 16.54 -4.00
C TYR A 318 -6.78 15.23 -3.27
N GLY A 319 -7.51 14.17 -3.59
CA GLY A 319 -7.21 12.81 -3.16
C GLY A 319 -6.43 12.06 -4.25
N ILE A 320 -5.33 11.41 -3.89
CA ILE A 320 -4.48 10.68 -4.83
C ILE A 320 -4.33 9.23 -4.38
N VAL A 321 -4.53 8.29 -5.31
CA VAL A 321 -4.16 6.88 -5.15
C VAL A 321 -2.88 6.64 -5.96
N PRO A 322 -1.72 6.51 -5.29
CA PRO A 322 -0.46 6.32 -5.98
C PRO A 322 -0.32 4.95 -6.62
N ASN A 323 0.26 4.87 -7.83
CA ASN A 323 0.70 3.62 -8.45
C ASN A 323 2.12 3.71 -9.03
N PHE A 324 2.97 2.69 -8.86
CA PHE A 324 4.39 2.77 -9.28
C PHE A 324 4.68 2.15 -10.66
N ILE A 325 3.73 1.41 -11.24
CA ILE A 325 3.83 0.79 -12.57
C ILE A 325 3.07 1.63 -13.60
N SER A 326 1.81 1.94 -13.31
CA SER A 326 0.92 2.74 -14.16
C SER A 326 0.81 4.20 -13.65
N ASP A 327 -0.32 4.86 -13.92
CA ASP A 327 -0.59 6.23 -13.52
C ASP A 327 -1.35 6.32 -12.19
N ASP A 328 -1.23 7.46 -11.51
CA ASP A 328 -2.02 7.77 -10.33
C ASP A 328 -3.51 8.03 -10.67
N LEU A 329 -4.39 7.76 -9.72
CA LEU A 329 -5.74 8.32 -9.76
C LEU A 329 -5.74 9.61 -8.95
N ILE A 330 -6.25 10.69 -9.54
CA ILE A 330 -6.39 11.99 -8.88
C ILE A 330 -7.87 12.36 -8.85
N PHE A 331 -8.43 12.41 -7.65
CA PHE A 331 -9.81 12.75 -7.35
C PHE A 331 -9.89 14.23 -6.99
N ASP A 332 -10.67 14.98 -7.76
CA ASP A 332 -10.97 16.39 -7.51
C ASP A 332 -12.40 16.47 -6.93
N PRO A 333 -12.57 17.01 -5.70
CA PRO A 333 -13.86 17.07 -5.02
C PRO A 333 -14.93 17.81 -5.82
N LYS A 334 -14.56 18.69 -6.78
CA LYS A 334 -15.54 19.41 -7.61
C LYS A 334 -16.43 18.50 -8.47
N TYR A 335 -16.04 17.25 -8.68
CA TYR A 335 -16.80 16.27 -9.47
C TYR A 335 -17.73 15.39 -8.64
N TYR A 336 -17.70 15.49 -7.31
CA TYR A 336 -18.39 14.57 -6.42
C TYR A 336 -19.27 15.32 -5.44
N LYS A 337 -20.55 14.95 -5.36
CA LYS A 337 -21.51 15.51 -4.40
C LYS A 337 -21.79 14.61 -3.22
N GLU A 338 -21.60 13.32 -3.44
CA GLU A 338 -21.82 12.24 -2.48
C GLU A 338 -20.47 11.63 -2.10
N THR A 339 -20.46 10.90 -0.98
CA THR A 339 -19.31 10.10 -0.56
C THR A 339 -18.93 9.11 -1.67
N ILE A 340 -17.64 9.03 -1.97
CA ILE A 340 -17.10 8.12 -2.98
C ILE A 340 -16.20 7.06 -2.35
N ASN A 341 -16.23 5.85 -2.91
CA ASN A 341 -15.31 4.78 -2.60
C ASN A 341 -14.11 4.84 -3.56
N ILE A 342 -12.89 4.54 -3.11
CA ILE A 342 -11.70 4.54 -3.99
C ILE A 342 -10.93 3.22 -3.88
N PRO A 343 -10.32 2.73 -4.98
CA PRO A 343 -9.46 1.55 -4.95
C PRO A 343 -8.11 1.95 -4.40
N SER A 344 -7.98 1.98 -3.07
CA SER A 344 -6.78 2.54 -2.42
C SER A 344 -5.52 1.71 -2.67
N GLU A 345 -5.64 0.42 -3.00
CA GLU A 345 -4.47 -0.46 -3.22
C GLU A 345 -3.43 -0.36 -2.09
N ARG A 346 -3.92 -0.12 -0.86
CA ARG A 346 -3.17 0.12 0.39
C ARG A 346 -2.55 1.50 0.60
N LEU A 347 -2.71 2.45 -0.32
CA LEU A 347 -2.07 3.77 -0.27
C LEU A 347 -3.08 4.89 -0.52
N PHE A 348 -2.92 6.01 0.19
CA PHE A 348 -3.65 7.23 -0.12
C PHE A 348 -2.79 8.46 0.19
N LEU A 349 -2.89 9.48 -0.65
CA LEU A 349 -2.25 10.77 -0.46
C LEU A 349 -3.30 11.89 -0.58
N GLY A 350 -3.56 12.60 0.51
CA GLY A 350 -4.40 13.79 0.52
C GLY A 350 -3.55 15.06 0.42
N LEU A 351 -3.74 15.85 -0.64
CA LEU A 351 -3.12 17.17 -0.77
C LEU A 351 -3.96 18.19 0.00
N LEU A 352 -3.41 18.75 1.09
CA LEU A 352 -4.20 19.60 1.99
C LEU A 352 -4.27 21.04 1.48
N ASN A 353 -5.43 21.66 1.67
CA ASN A 353 -5.64 23.06 1.37
C ASN A 353 -4.60 23.95 2.08
N GLY A 354 -4.10 24.95 1.37
CA GLY A 354 -2.98 25.79 1.81
C GLY A 354 -1.63 25.43 1.20
N ARG A 355 -1.52 24.28 0.51
CA ARG A 355 -0.32 23.85 -0.26
C ARG A 355 0.93 23.60 0.57
N ASP A 356 0.82 23.61 1.88
CA ASP A 356 1.95 23.48 2.81
C ASP A 356 1.97 22.15 3.55
N SER A 357 1.04 21.26 3.24
CA SER A 357 0.92 19.94 3.88
C SER A 357 0.32 18.89 2.96
N GLU A 358 0.75 17.65 3.17
CA GLU A 358 0.17 16.45 2.59
C GLU A 358 -0.07 15.42 3.70
N LEU A 359 -1.14 14.64 3.53
CA LEU A 359 -1.49 13.53 4.41
C LEU A 359 -1.26 12.22 3.66
N PHE A 360 -0.30 11.41 4.10
CA PHE A 360 -0.02 10.12 3.49
C PHE A 360 -0.47 8.97 4.39
N ILE A 361 -1.19 8.02 3.80
CA ILE A 361 -1.80 6.89 4.51
C ILE A 361 -1.29 5.58 3.90
N THR A 362 -0.91 4.64 4.75
CA THR A 362 -0.60 3.27 4.36
C THR A 362 -1.44 2.27 5.16
N LEU A 363 -1.88 1.21 4.47
CA LEU A 363 -2.73 0.15 5.01
C LEU A 363 -1.95 -1.18 4.96
N PRO A 364 -1.67 -1.83 6.11
CA PRO A 364 -0.89 -3.08 6.16
C PRO A 364 -1.55 -4.24 5.42
N LEU A 365 -2.86 -4.35 5.54
CA LEU A 365 -3.63 -5.40 4.89
C LEU A 365 -4.22 -4.90 3.59
N ALA A 366 -4.37 -5.84 2.64
CA ALA A 366 -5.26 -5.58 1.52
C ALA A 366 -6.69 -5.47 2.05
N HIS A 367 -7.52 -4.77 1.29
CA HIS A 367 -8.96 -4.71 1.50
C HIS A 367 -9.47 -3.87 2.67
N GLN A 368 -8.65 -2.95 3.21
CA GLN A 368 -9.16 -1.86 4.03
C GLN A 368 -9.76 -0.78 3.11
N ASP A 369 -11.08 -0.62 3.14
CA ASP A 369 -11.79 0.28 2.23
C ASP A 369 -11.62 1.73 2.62
N ILE A 370 -11.42 2.59 1.62
CA ILE A 370 -11.31 4.03 1.80
C ILE A 370 -12.48 4.71 1.09
N ARG A 371 -13.15 5.61 1.82
CA ARG A 371 -14.12 6.55 1.29
C ARG A 371 -13.65 7.99 1.45
N LEU A 372 -13.98 8.83 0.48
CA LEU A 372 -13.79 10.28 0.56
C LEU A 372 -15.14 10.95 0.66
N VAL A 373 -15.31 11.79 1.67
CA VAL A 373 -16.56 12.53 1.93
C VAL A 373 -16.38 13.97 1.44
N PRO A 374 -17.13 14.43 0.43
CA PRO A 374 -17.01 15.81 -0.06
C PRO A 374 -17.66 16.83 0.90
N ASP A 375 -16.99 17.97 1.06
CA ASP A 375 -17.59 19.22 1.55
C ASP A 375 -18.12 20.00 0.34
N ASN A 376 -19.43 19.93 0.13
CA ASN A 376 -20.12 20.54 -1.01
C ASN A 376 -20.02 22.07 -1.05
N ASP A 377 -19.83 22.71 0.10
CA ASP A 377 -19.73 24.18 0.20
C ASP A 377 -18.30 24.65 -0.11
N LYS A 378 -17.30 23.94 0.41
CA LYS A 378 -15.89 24.34 0.27
C LYS A 378 -15.19 23.78 -0.96
N LYS A 379 -15.82 22.83 -1.67
CA LYS A 379 -15.19 22.07 -2.78
C LYS A 379 -13.88 21.42 -2.34
N LEU A 380 -13.92 20.79 -1.16
CA LEU A 380 -12.84 19.99 -0.58
C LEU A 380 -13.40 18.59 -0.29
N PHE A 381 -12.55 17.60 -0.06
CA PHE A 381 -12.98 16.46 0.76
C PHE A 381 -12.83 16.87 2.23
N GLU A 382 -13.89 16.68 3.01
CA GLU A 382 -13.93 16.99 4.44
C GLU A 382 -13.23 15.91 5.26
N SER A 383 -13.41 14.65 4.85
CA SER A 383 -12.87 13.51 5.59
C SER A 383 -12.56 12.31 4.71
N ILE A 384 -11.64 11.50 5.20
CA ILE A 384 -11.34 10.16 4.73
C ILE A 384 -11.96 9.19 5.73
N GLU A 385 -12.84 8.30 5.30
CA GLU A 385 -13.33 7.20 6.14
C GLU A 385 -12.59 5.93 5.76
N ILE A 386 -12.03 5.24 6.74
CA ILE A 386 -11.25 4.02 6.53
C ILE A 386 -11.89 2.92 7.36
N GLU A 387 -12.32 1.86 6.69
CA GLU A 387 -12.76 0.63 7.34
C GLU A 387 -11.52 -0.18 7.72
N ASN A 388 -11.26 -0.25 9.02
CA ASN A 388 -10.06 -0.86 9.58
C ASN A 388 -10.38 -1.73 10.80
N ASP A 389 -11.56 -2.34 10.85
CA ASP A 389 -12.07 -3.19 11.94
C ASP A 389 -11.00 -4.11 12.56
N GLY A 390 -10.43 -3.74 13.71
CA GLY A 390 -9.29 -4.43 14.34
C GLY A 390 -7.90 -4.21 13.72
N GLN A 391 -7.83 -3.71 12.49
CA GLN A 391 -6.61 -3.55 11.70
C GLN A 391 -5.93 -2.20 11.89
N SER A 392 -4.60 -2.22 11.78
CA SER A 392 -3.81 -0.99 11.88
C SER A 392 -3.94 -0.15 10.60
N ILE A 393 -3.81 1.16 10.75
CA ILE A 393 -3.50 2.09 9.67
C ILE A 393 -2.33 2.95 10.09
N TYR A 394 -1.59 3.49 9.12
CA TYR A 394 -0.55 4.47 9.40
C TYR A 394 -0.83 5.77 8.69
N LEU A 395 -0.62 6.85 9.42
CA LEU A 395 -0.81 8.22 9.00
C LEU A 395 0.51 8.97 9.10
N SER A 396 0.84 9.75 8.08
CA SER A 396 1.97 10.67 8.10
C SER A 396 1.56 12.04 7.62
N LEU A 397 1.96 13.07 8.38
CA LEU A 397 1.81 14.47 8.00
C LEU A 397 3.15 14.96 7.44
N LEU A 398 3.19 15.26 6.15
CA LEU A 398 4.33 15.82 5.44
C LEU A 398 4.14 17.33 5.33
N GLU A 399 5.07 18.14 5.85
CA GLU A 399 4.96 19.60 5.80
C GLU A 399 6.19 20.25 5.16
N ALA A 400 5.94 21.14 4.22
CA ALA A 400 6.88 22.14 3.73
C ALA A 400 6.08 23.25 3.01
N PRO A 401 6.53 24.52 3.03
CA PRO A 401 5.87 25.56 2.25
C PRO A 401 5.81 25.19 0.77
N ASN A 402 4.62 25.25 0.16
CA ASN A 402 4.39 24.87 -1.24
C ASN A 402 4.87 23.44 -1.58
N ILE A 403 4.66 22.49 -0.66
CA ILE A 403 5.00 21.06 -0.84
C ILE A 403 4.25 20.40 -1.99
N TRP A 404 3.12 20.98 -2.43
CA TRP A 404 2.44 20.60 -3.66
C TRP A 404 1.92 21.85 -4.39
N HIS A 405 1.58 21.71 -5.67
CA HIS A 405 1.06 22.82 -6.48
C HIS A 405 -0.02 22.39 -7.46
N LYS A 406 -0.90 23.33 -7.79
CA LYS A 406 -1.82 23.21 -8.92
C LYS A 406 -1.54 24.33 -9.92
N GLU A 407 -1.31 23.94 -11.15
CA GLU A 407 -1.18 24.83 -12.30
C GLU A 407 -2.34 24.61 -13.28
N GLU A 408 -3.12 25.65 -13.56
CA GLU A 408 -4.13 25.60 -14.63
C GLU A 408 -3.45 25.66 -16.00
N LEU A 409 -3.69 24.65 -16.85
CA LEU A 409 -3.10 24.59 -18.19
C LEU A 409 -3.92 25.41 -19.17
N LYS A 410 -3.39 26.57 -19.57
CA LYS A 410 -4.08 27.51 -20.46
C LYS A 410 -3.80 27.18 -21.93
N PRO A 411 -4.74 27.44 -22.85
CA PRO A 411 -4.48 27.31 -24.29
C PRO A 411 -3.26 28.11 -24.77
N SER A 412 -2.97 29.24 -24.10
CA SER A 412 -1.79 30.07 -24.38
C SER A 412 -0.45 29.43 -23.98
N TYR A 413 -0.43 28.25 -23.35
CA TYR A 413 0.80 27.52 -23.05
C TYR A 413 1.24 26.64 -24.24
N LEU A 414 0.40 26.48 -25.27
CA LEU A 414 0.66 25.59 -26.39
C LEU A 414 1.95 25.97 -27.13
N GLU A 415 2.91 25.05 -27.15
CA GLU A 415 4.22 25.20 -27.79
C GLU A 415 5.12 26.30 -27.20
N ASP A 416 4.85 26.75 -25.96
CA ASP A 416 5.63 27.75 -25.24
C ASP A 416 6.28 27.18 -23.98
N ASP A 417 7.49 27.64 -23.66
CA ASP A 417 8.18 27.32 -22.41
C ASP A 417 7.63 28.23 -21.31
N VAL A 418 6.74 27.69 -20.48
CA VAL A 418 6.06 28.47 -19.44
C VAL A 418 6.75 28.26 -18.10
N LEU A 419 7.34 29.33 -17.58
CA LEU A 419 7.75 29.40 -16.18
C LEU A 419 6.50 29.50 -15.30
N ILE A 420 6.21 28.45 -14.53
CA ILE A 420 5.07 28.47 -13.62
C ILE A 420 5.45 29.19 -12.32
N ASN A 421 4.45 29.77 -11.65
CA ASN A 421 4.66 30.51 -10.40
C ASN A 421 4.74 29.56 -9.19
N TRP A 422 5.65 28.59 -9.26
CA TRP A 422 5.95 27.64 -8.19
C TRP A 422 7.43 27.28 -8.21
N LYS A 423 7.99 27.08 -7.02
CA LYS A 423 9.35 26.60 -6.82
C LYS A 423 9.31 25.35 -5.97
N ARG A 424 10.10 24.35 -6.33
CA ARG A 424 10.21 23.14 -5.51
C ARG A 424 10.83 23.49 -4.15
N PRO A 425 10.26 23.03 -3.03
CA PRO A 425 10.80 23.33 -1.70
C PRO A 425 12.09 22.57 -1.39
N PHE A 426 12.27 21.40 -1.99
CA PHE A 426 13.46 20.56 -1.82
C PHE A 426 13.66 19.67 -3.06
N PRO A 427 14.87 19.14 -3.28
CA PRO A 427 15.09 18.13 -4.31
C PRO A 427 14.33 16.84 -3.96
N ALA A 428 13.48 16.37 -4.88
CA ALA A 428 12.76 15.11 -4.81
C ALA A 428 12.37 14.68 -6.23
N LYS A 429 11.80 13.49 -6.36
CA LYS A 429 11.20 13.08 -7.62
C LYS A 429 9.80 13.68 -7.72
N TRP A 430 9.78 14.92 -8.19
CA TRP A 430 8.56 15.67 -8.46
C TRP A 430 7.87 15.15 -9.72
N VAL A 431 6.55 14.97 -9.64
CA VAL A 431 5.73 14.43 -10.72
C VAL A 431 4.51 15.31 -10.96
N THR A 432 3.93 15.19 -12.15
CA THR A 432 2.60 15.72 -12.49
C THR A 432 1.87 14.75 -13.42
N GLN A 433 0.57 14.93 -13.61
CA GLN A 433 -0.17 14.26 -14.68
C GLN A 433 -0.56 15.24 -15.78
N LEU A 434 -0.37 14.83 -17.04
CA LEU A 434 -0.77 15.57 -18.23
C LEU A 434 -1.45 14.62 -19.22
N TYR A 435 -2.29 15.12 -20.13
CA TYR A 435 -2.88 14.27 -21.17
C TYR A 435 -1.84 13.95 -22.26
N GLU A 436 -1.61 12.67 -22.53
CA GLU A 436 -0.83 12.18 -23.68
C GLU A 436 -1.61 11.00 -24.29
N ASP A 437 -1.76 11.00 -25.62
CA ASP A 437 -2.43 9.89 -26.33
C ASP A 437 -3.84 9.55 -25.78
N GLY A 438 -4.56 10.58 -25.31
CA GLY A 438 -5.94 10.45 -24.82
C GLY A 438 -6.08 9.97 -23.37
N VAL A 439 -5.00 9.62 -22.68
CA VAL A 439 -4.98 9.19 -21.27
C VAL A 439 -4.21 10.17 -20.39
N LYS A 440 -4.48 10.20 -19.08
CA LYS A 440 -3.64 10.96 -18.14
C LYS A 440 -2.34 10.21 -17.93
N THR A 441 -1.21 10.83 -18.24
CA THR A 441 0.13 10.26 -18.11
C THR A 441 0.89 10.96 -17.01
N ARG A 442 1.47 10.17 -16.09
CA ARG A 442 2.43 10.70 -15.11
C ARG A 442 3.75 11.08 -15.81
N TYR A 443 4.18 12.32 -15.59
CA TYR A 443 5.49 12.82 -15.98
C TYR A 443 6.34 13.14 -14.75
N THR A 444 7.61 12.78 -14.79
CA THR A 444 8.59 13.18 -13.78
C THR A 444 9.32 14.43 -14.26
N PHE A 445 9.40 15.47 -13.43
CA PHE A 445 10.16 16.66 -13.79
C PHE A 445 11.64 16.32 -14.01
N LYS A 446 12.16 16.59 -15.21
CA LYS A 446 13.59 16.45 -15.51
C LYS A 446 14.40 17.52 -14.79
N ALA A 447 15.65 17.22 -14.42
CA ALA A 447 16.49 18.14 -13.66
C ALA A 447 16.95 19.37 -14.46
N THR A 448 16.92 19.29 -15.80
CA THR A 448 17.30 20.34 -16.73
C THR A 448 16.36 20.32 -17.92
N LYS A 449 16.31 21.43 -18.67
CA LYS A 449 15.64 21.47 -19.97
C LYS A 449 16.15 20.32 -20.86
N PRO A 450 15.27 19.49 -21.42
CA PRO A 450 15.65 18.52 -22.44
C PRO A 450 16.35 19.22 -23.60
N LYS A 451 17.31 18.54 -24.22
CA LYS A 451 17.99 19.06 -25.42
C LYS A 451 17.00 19.20 -26.58
N ASP A 452 17.38 20.02 -27.56
CA ASP A 452 16.56 20.32 -28.75
C ASP A 452 16.33 19.08 -29.65
N ASP A 453 17.06 17.98 -29.42
CA ASP A 453 16.82 16.71 -30.12
C ASP A 453 15.44 16.11 -29.78
N GLY A 454 14.79 16.59 -28.71
CA GLY A 454 13.41 16.28 -28.39
C GLY A 454 13.27 14.92 -27.70
N PHE A 455 12.03 14.57 -27.41
CA PHE A 455 11.62 13.30 -26.81
C PHE A 455 10.76 12.57 -27.83
N TRP A 456 11.13 11.33 -28.18
CA TRP A 456 10.44 10.54 -29.19
C TRP A 456 9.55 9.48 -28.58
N ARG A 457 8.38 9.31 -29.20
CA ARG A 457 7.41 8.25 -28.91
C ARG A 457 7.00 7.60 -30.23
N ALA A 458 6.86 6.27 -30.25
CA ALA A 458 6.31 5.56 -31.41
C ALA A 458 4.98 6.22 -31.84
N ALA A 459 4.81 6.47 -33.15
CA ALA A 459 3.65 7.12 -33.82
C ALA A 459 3.18 8.51 -33.33
N VAL A 460 3.45 8.90 -32.08
CA VAL A 460 3.26 10.25 -31.54
C VAL A 460 4.34 11.17 -32.12
N GLY A 461 5.56 10.67 -32.31
CA GLY A 461 6.69 11.37 -32.92
C GLY A 461 7.57 12.12 -31.92
N TRP A 462 8.44 12.98 -32.44
CA TRP A 462 9.30 13.86 -31.65
C TRP A 462 8.49 15.05 -31.09
N TYR A 463 8.65 15.32 -29.80
CA TYR A 463 8.16 16.53 -29.15
C TYR A 463 9.05 16.88 -27.94
N THR A 464 9.06 18.13 -27.48
CA THR A 464 9.84 18.50 -26.29
C THR A 464 9.21 17.90 -25.03
N TYR A 465 10.00 17.25 -24.17
CA TYR A 465 9.49 16.70 -22.91
C TYR A 465 8.82 17.81 -22.08
N PRO A 466 7.61 17.58 -21.52
CA PRO A 466 6.73 18.69 -21.17
C PRO A 466 7.05 19.35 -19.84
N VAL A 467 7.86 18.75 -18.97
CA VAL A 467 8.13 19.28 -17.62
C VAL A 467 9.58 19.13 -17.19
N TRP A 468 10.18 20.22 -16.70
CA TRP A 468 11.56 20.22 -16.20
C TRP A 468 11.79 21.32 -15.17
N PHE A 469 12.96 21.27 -14.54
CA PHE A 469 13.49 22.32 -13.67
C PHE A 469 14.64 23.07 -14.34
N GLU A 470 14.77 24.36 -14.00
CA GLU A 470 16.01 25.12 -14.12
C GLU A 470 16.37 25.69 -12.75
N GLY A 471 17.26 25.01 -12.04
CA GLY A 471 17.50 25.28 -10.62
C GLY A 471 16.28 24.91 -9.78
N GLU A 472 15.64 25.89 -9.15
CA GLU A 472 14.40 25.70 -8.37
C GLU A 472 13.13 26.03 -9.17
N LYS A 473 13.28 26.65 -10.34
CA LYS A 473 12.18 27.09 -11.20
C LYS A 473 11.61 25.90 -11.95
N ALA A 474 10.29 25.77 -11.94
CA ALA A 474 9.58 24.75 -12.71
C ALA A 474 9.10 25.32 -14.05
N PHE A 475 9.26 24.52 -15.10
CA PHE A 475 8.77 24.84 -16.44
C PHE A 475 7.79 23.78 -16.91
N ILE A 476 6.75 24.23 -17.63
CA ILE A 476 5.81 23.36 -18.34
C ILE A 476 5.75 23.83 -19.79
N ARG A 477 5.82 22.89 -20.74
CA ARG A 477 5.64 23.12 -22.18
C ARG A 477 4.63 22.13 -22.76
N PRO A 478 3.33 22.44 -22.68
CA PRO A 478 2.32 21.71 -23.43
C PRO A 478 2.59 21.81 -24.92
N SER A 479 2.20 20.78 -25.67
CA SER A 479 2.38 20.70 -27.13
C SER A 479 1.12 20.16 -27.79
N LYS A 480 1.11 20.04 -29.11
CA LYS A 480 0.01 19.34 -29.80
C LYS A 480 -0.13 17.87 -29.37
N LYS A 481 0.96 17.26 -28.90
CA LYS A 481 1.01 15.85 -28.45
C LYS A 481 0.67 15.70 -26.97
N VAL A 482 0.97 16.73 -26.18
CA VAL A 482 0.63 16.84 -24.75
C VAL A 482 -0.16 18.13 -24.56
N PRO A 483 -1.46 18.16 -24.91
CA PRO A 483 -2.22 19.41 -24.97
C PRO A 483 -2.40 20.06 -23.60
N PRO A 484 -2.53 21.40 -23.53
CA PRO A 484 -2.83 22.12 -22.29
C PRO A 484 -4.29 21.88 -21.89
N LYS A 485 -4.57 20.75 -21.26
CA LYS A 485 -5.92 20.31 -20.89
C LYS A 485 -6.02 20.08 -19.38
N GLY A 486 -6.88 20.84 -18.72
CA GLY A 486 -7.17 20.69 -17.30
C GLY A 486 -6.10 21.30 -16.41
N ASP A 487 -5.85 20.67 -15.27
CA ASP A 487 -4.90 21.10 -14.26
C ASP A 487 -3.68 20.16 -14.23
N ALA A 488 -2.48 20.72 -14.07
CA ALA A 488 -1.28 19.99 -13.69
C ALA A 488 -1.12 20.03 -12.17
N ILE A 489 -1.30 18.88 -11.52
CA ILE A 489 -1.12 18.71 -10.08
C ILE A 489 0.29 18.19 -9.82
N ILE A 490 1.10 18.98 -9.12
CA ILE A 490 2.52 18.72 -8.87
C ILE A 490 2.72 18.29 -7.42
N TYR A 491 3.31 17.11 -7.22
CA TYR A 491 3.58 16.50 -5.91
C TYR A 491 4.80 15.56 -6.02
N PHE A 492 5.18 14.90 -4.94
CA PHE A 492 6.32 13.98 -4.91
C PHE A 492 5.96 12.68 -4.20
N LEU A 493 6.62 11.58 -4.62
CA LEU A 493 6.46 10.27 -3.98
C LEU A 493 7.80 9.67 -3.57
N GLU A 494 8.85 9.93 -4.34
CA GLU A 494 10.15 9.26 -4.21
C GLU A 494 11.28 10.27 -3.93
N ARG A 495 12.36 9.76 -3.32
CA ARG A 495 13.60 10.51 -3.14
C ARG A 495 14.28 10.77 -4.48
N ASN A 496 14.87 11.96 -4.63
CA ASN A 496 15.87 12.25 -5.66
C ASN A 496 16.75 13.41 -5.17
N GLY A 497 17.91 13.08 -4.58
CA GLY A 497 18.74 14.06 -3.87
C GLY A 497 18.09 14.62 -2.60
N THR A 498 17.00 14.01 -2.13
CA THR A 498 16.20 14.48 -1.00
C THR A 498 16.96 14.37 0.32
N PRO A 499 17.02 15.46 1.14
CA PRO A 499 17.65 15.43 2.46
C PRO A 499 17.15 14.25 3.32
N THR A 500 18.02 13.67 4.13
CA THR A 500 17.66 12.57 5.04
C THR A 500 16.69 12.99 6.15
N SER A 501 16.65 14.29 6.46
CA SER A 501 15.68 14.90 7.38
C SER A 501 14.25 14.96 6.84
N ILE A 502 14.07 14.80 5.52
CA ILE A 502 12.76 14.81 4.87
C ILE A 502 12.37 13.36 4.59
N LEU A 503 11.16 12.99 5.01
CA LEU A 503 10.57 11.70 4.69
C LEU A 503 9.78 11.81 3.38
N THR A 504 9.84 10.79 2.54
CA THR A 504 9.02 10.68 1.32
C THR A 504 7.93 9.62 1.50
N PRO A 505 6.84 9.66 0.72
CA PRO A 505 5.84 8.58 0.68
C PRO A 505 6.46 7.18 0.55
N VAL A 506 7.47 6.99 -0.30
CA VAL A 506 8.19 5.70 -0.41
C VAL A 506 8.95 5.30 0.86
N ASP A 507 9.51 6.26 1.60
CA ASP A 507 10.14 5.93 2.89
C ASP A 507 9.09 5.51 3.93
N ILE A 508 7.89 6.11 3.89
CA ILE A 508 6.78 5.75 4.77
C ILE A 508 6.27 4.35 4.44
N ILE A 509 6.10 4.02 3.15
CA ILE A 509 5.77 2.66 2.69
C ILE A 509 6.73 1.64 3.30
N LYS A 510 8.04 1.85 3.13
CA LYS A 510 9.09 0.98 3.67
C LYS A 510 9.07 0.87 5.19
N ALA A 511 8.75 1.97 5.88
CA ALA A 511 8.71 2.01 7.33
C ALA A 511 7.46 1.34 7.94
N THR A 512 6.39 1.15 7.17
CA THR A 512 5.07 0.77 7.70
C THR A 512 4.54 -0.56 7.19
N LEU A 513 4.92 -1.01 5.99
CA LEU A 513 4.33 -2.19 5.35
C LEU A 513 5.24 -3.43 5.36
N GLY A 514 6.47 -3.31 5.86
CA GLY A 514 7.48 -4.37 5.81
C GLY A 514 8.11 -4.54 4.42
N PRO A 515 9.24 -5.28 4.32
CA PRO A 515 10.04 -5.34 3.09
C PRO A 515 9.29 -5.97 1.91
N ASP A 516 8.62 -7.10 2.12
CA ASP A 516 7.98 -7.84 1.01
C ASP A 516 6.80 -7.08 0.42
N THR A 517 5.91 -6.55 1.26
CA THR A 517 4.80 -5.71 0.81
C THR A 517 5.30 -4.45 0.11
N SER A 518 6.33 -3.81 0.67
CA SER A 518 6.93 -2.61 0.06
C SER A 518 7.52 -2.91 -1.31
N GLU A 519 8.27 -4.00 -1.45
CA GLU A 519 8.85 -4.43 -2.73
C GLU A 519 7.76 -4.74 -3.76
N ASN A 520 6.67 -5.40 -3.34
CA ASN A 520 5.53 -5.71 -4.21
C ASN A 520 4.79 -4.45 -4.69
N ILE A 521 4.60 -3.44 -3.83
CA ILE A 521 3.93 -2.18 -4.18
C ILE A 521 4.82 -1.30 -5.06
N LEU A 522 6.11 -1.18 -4.72
CA LEU A 522 7.05 -0.32 -5.43
C LEU A 522 7.52 -0.94 -6.76
N ASP A 523 7.50 -2.27 -6.83
CA ASP A 523 7.82 -3.12 -7.97
C ASP A 523 9.00 -2.62 -8.82
N PRO A 524 10.22 -2.50 -8.24
CA PRO A 524 11.37 -1.97 -8.96
C PRO A 524 11.79 -2.85 -10.15
N GLN A 525 11.41 -4.14 -10.16
CA GLN A 525 11.64 -5.01 -11.31
C GLN A 525 10.67 -4.71 -12.45
N GLY A 526 9.37 -4.62 -12.17
CA GLY A 526 8.35 -4.32 -13.18
C GLY A 526 8.49 -2.94 -13.81
N ARG A 527 9.23 -2.03 -13.18
CA ARG A 527 9.55 -0.69 -13.68
C ARG A 527 10.73 -0.65 -14.67
N ARG A 528 11.39 -1.77 -14.95
CA ARG A 528 12.55 -1.82 -15.87
C ARG A 528 12.08 -2.05 -17.29
N ASN A 529 12.69 -1.37 -18.25
CA ASN A 529 12.41 -1.68 -19.64
C ASN A 529 12.85 -3.12 -19.97
N ARG A 530 12.02 -3.85 -20.72
CA ARG A 530 12.45 -5.12 -21.31
C ARG A 530 13.57 -4.87 -22.32
N SER A 531 14.53 -5.79 -22.40
CA SER A 531 15.55 -5.73 -23.46
C SER A 531 14.92 -6.11 -24.79
N LEU A 532 15.11 -5.24 -25.77
CA LEU A 532 14.78 -5.48 -27.18
C LEU A 532 16.04 -5.81 -27.99
N THR A 533 17.20 -5.79 -27.33
CA THR A 533 18.52 -5.99 -27.93
C THR A 533 18.95 -7.45 -27.78
N ARG A 534 19.43 -8.03 -28.88
CA ARG A 534 20.01 -9.38 -28.88
C ARG A 534 21.30 -9.41 -28.03
N PRO A 535 21.58 -10.50 -27.28
CA PRO A 535 22.88 -10.67 -26.65
C PRO A 535 24.02 -10.57 -27.67
N ASN A 536 25.07 -9.80 -27.35
CA ASN A 536 26.18 -9.50 -28.26
C ASN A 536 25.77 -8.75 -29.55
N CYS A 537 24.77 -7.87 -29.46
CA CYS A 537 24.42 -6.95 -30.54
C CYS A 537 25.59 -5.98 -30.83
N ASP A 538 26.00 -5.93 -32.10
CA ASP A 538 27.16 -5.14 -32.55
C ASP A 538 26.75 -3.82 -33.25
N ILE A 539 25.47 -3.66 -33.60
CA ILE A 539 25.01 -2.59 -34.50
C ILE A 539 23.99 -1.68 -33.84
N GLY A 540 22.84 -2.22 -33.45
CA GLY A 540 21.74 -1.43 -32.90
C GLY A 540 20.50 -2.28 -32.70
N THR A 541 19.48 -1.68 -32.08
CA THR A 541 18.30 -2.44 -31.63
C THR A 541 17.14 -2.32 -32.62
N ALA A 542 16.83 -1.10 -33.06
CA ALA A 542 15.64 -0.82 -33.86
C ALA A 542 15.88 -1.05 -35.35
N THR A 543 14.85 -1.44 -36.11
CA THR A 543 14.97 -1.58 -37.57
C THR A 543 15.41 -0.28 -38.26
N CYS A 544 14.92 0.87 -37.80
CA CYS A 544 15.30 2.18 -38.33
C CYS A 544 16.78 2.52 -38.06
N GLU A 545 17.27 2.22 -36.86
CA GLU A 545 18.66 2.45 -36.47
C GLU A 545 19.60 1.55 -37.27
N VAL A 546 19.34 0.25 -37.26
CA VAL A 546 20.18 -0.75 -37.92
C VAL A 546 20.24 -0.52 -39.44
N THR A 547 19.09 -0.29 -40.09
CA THR A 547 19.07 0.00 -41.53
C THR A 547 19.77 1.31 -41.88
N ASN A 548 19.73 2.33 -41.02
CA ASN A 548 20.50 3.57 -41.22
C ASN A 548 22.01 3.33 -41.16
N GLN A 549 22.47 2.44 -40.28
CA GLN A 549 23.88 2.08 -40.20
C GLN A 549 24.31 1.23 -41.40
N ILE A 550 23.50 0.23 -41.80
CA ILE A 550 23.76 -0.59 -42.99
C ILE A 550 23.76 0.29 -44.25
N LYS A 551 22.89 1.29 -44.36
CA LYS A 551 22.87 2.25 -45.49
C LYS A 551 24.24 2.89 -45.72
N LYS A 552 24.92 3.32 -44.65
CA LYS A 552 26.26 3.93 -44.74
C LYS A 552 27.31 2.98 -45.33
N VAL A 553 27.15 1.67 -45.11
CA VAL A 553 28.02 0.64 -45.70
C VAL A 553 27.82 0.54 -47.21
N PHE A 554 26.57 0.53 -47.67
CA PHE A 554 26.24 0.53 -49.09
C PHE A 554 26.62 1.85 -49.78
N GLU A 555 26.42 3.00 -49.14
CA GLU A 555 26.86 4.31 -49.65
C GLU A 555 28.39 4.37 -49.83
N ALA A 556 29.14 3.70 -48.96
CA ALA A 556 30.60 3.57 -49.08
C ALA A 556 31.04 2.48 -50.07
N GLY A 557 30.11 1.69 -50.63
CA GLY A 557 30.42 0.56 -51.52
C GLY A 557 31.25 -0.54 -50.83
N LYS A 558 31.04 -0.76 -49.53
CA LYS A 558 31.76 -1.72 -48.67
C LYS A 558 30.93 -2.95 -48.30
N GLU A 559 29.82 -3.21 -48.98
CA GLU A 559 28.86 -4.26 -48.62
C GLU A 559 29.46 -5.67 -48.64
N VAL A 560 30.42 -5.96 -49.53
CA VAL A 560 31.12 -7.25 -49.59
C VAL A 560 32.14 -7.40 -48.45
N GLU A 561 32.91 -6.34 -48.17
CA GLU A 561 33.90 -6.32 -47.08
C GLU A 561 33.22 -6.48 -45.70
N LYS A 562 32.03 -5.89 -45.56
CA LYS A 562 31.25 -5.86 -44.32
C LYS A 562 30.07 -6.84 -44.31
N ALA A 563 30.18 -7.97 -45.02
CA ALA A 563 29.10 -8.94 -45.12
C ALA A 563 28.61 -9.47 -43.75
N GLU A 564 29.53 -9.84 -42.84
CA GLU A 564 29.17 -10.32 -41.50
C GLU A 564 28.53 -9.24 -40.63
N TYR A 565 28.96 -7.98 -40.77
CA TYR A 565 28.31 -6.84 -40.11
C TYR A 565 26.85 -6.70 -40.58
N ILE A 566 26.62 -6.69 -41.89
CA ILE A 566 25.26 -6.58 -42.45
C ILE A 566 24.39 -7.75 -41.99
N LYS A 567 24.92 -8.98 -42.00
CA LYS A 567 24.24 -10.16 -41.51
C LYS A 567 23.87 -10.05 -40.03
N GLY A 568 24.82 -9.66 -39.18
CA GLY A 568 24.55 -9.41 -37.75
C GLY A 568 23.44 -8.39 -37.53
N GLY A 569 23.40 -7.32 -38.33
CA GLY A 569 22.32 -6.33 -38.27
C GLY A 569 20.96 -6.90 -38.67
N THR A 570 20.89 -7.76 -39.69
CA THR A 570 19.63 -8.44 -40.02
C THR A 570 19.17 -9.39 -38.92
N GLU A 571 20.08 -10.07 -38.24
CA GLU A 571 19.77 -10.92 -37.07
C GLU A 571 19.25 -10.08 -35.89
N ASP A 572 19.86 -8.92 -35.64
CA ASP A 572 19.43 -7.97 -34.60
C ASP A 572 17.99 -7.46 -34.88
N MET A 573 17.68 -7.10 -36.13
CA MET A 573 16.34 -6.67 -36.53
C MET A 573 15.28 -7.79 -36.42
N ILE A 574 15.62 -9.03 -36.80
CA ILE A 574 14.71 -10.17 -36.61
C ILE A 574 14.42 -10.38 -35.12
N TYR A 575 15.46 -10.35 -34.29
CA TYR A 575 15.31 -10.49 -32.84
C TYR A 575 14.39 -9.39 -32.27
N PHE A 576 14.63 -8.14 -32.64
CA PHE A 576 13.79 -7.00 -32.27
C PHE A 576 12.32 -7.22 -32.64
N LEU A 577 12.02 -7.55 -33.90
CA LEU A 577 10.66 -7.80 -34.37
C LEU A 577 9.99 -8.97 -33.62
N ALA A 578 10.75 -10.03 -33.30
CA ALA A 578 10.23 -11.15 -32.54
C ALA A 578 9.81 -10.72 -31.12
N ARG A 579 10.63 -9.91 -30.43
CA ARG A 579 10.35 -9.40 -29.08
C ARG A 579 9.16 -8.45 -29.04
N GLU A 580 9.02 -7.57 -30.03
CA GLU A 580 7.88 -6.66 -30.14
C GLU A 580 6.58 -7.43 -30.47
N ASN A 581 6.63 -8.42 -31.37
CA ASN A 581 5.46 -9.27 -31.63
C ASN A 581 5.05 -10.11 -30.42
N GLU A 582 6.02 -10.64 -29.66
CA GLU A 582 5.75 -11.31 -28.38
C GLU A 582 5.02 -10.40 -27.40
N ARG A 583 5.43 -9.13 -27.32
CA ARG A 583 4.75 -8.12 -26.51
C ARG A 583 3.30 -7.87 -26.98
N ALA A 584 3.05 -7.80 -28.28
CA ALA A 584 1.68 -7.68 -28.81
C ALA A 584 0.81 -8.90 -28.44
N MET A 585 1.37 -10.11 -28.44
CA MET A 585 0.68 -11.32 -28.03
C MET A 585 0.37 -11.34 -26.52
N GLU A 586 1.28 -10.84 -25.67
CA GLU A 586 1.02 -10.70 -24.22
C GLU A 586 -0.24 -9.85 -23.95
N TYR A 587 -0.45 -8.77 -24.71
CA TYR A 587 -1.67 -7.96 -24.62
C TYR A 587 -2.92 -8.69 -25.09
N GLN A 588 -2.82 -9.52 -26.13
CA GLN A 588 -3.94 -10.36 -26.57
C GLN A 588 -4.33 -11.39 -25.52
N ASP A 589 -3.34 -12.03 -24.90
CA ASP A 589 -3.59 -13.00 -23.84
C ASP A 589 -4.15 -12.34 -22.58
N PHE A 590 -3.67 -11.15 -22.25
CA PHE A 590 -4.29 -10.30 -21.22
C PHE A 590 -5.74 -9.96 -21.56
N ALA A 591 -6.06 -9.51 -22.78
CA ALA A 591 -7.42 -9.15 -23.17
C ALA A 591 -8.38 -10.34 -23.06
N LYS A 592 -7.96 -11.53 -23.49
CA LYS A 592 -8.75 -12.77 -23.34
C LYS A 592 -8.96 -13.13 -21.86
N LYS A 593 -7.89 -13.07 -21.04
CA LYS A 593 -7.96 -13.32 -19.59
C LYS A 593 -8.93 -12.34 -18.92
N MET A 594 -8.86 -11.06 -19.28
CA MET A 594 -9.73 -10.01 -18.75
C MET A 594 -11.18 -10.20 -19.18
N LEU A 595 -11.48 -10.51 -20.43
CA LEU A 595 -12.85 -10.79 -20.87
C LEU A 595 -13.46 -12.01 -20.19
N ASN A 596 -12.68 -13.07 -19.97
CA ASN A 596 -13.13 -14.25 -19.21
C ASN A 596 -13.43 -13.90 -17.75
N PHE A 597 -12.58 -13.07 -17.13
CA PHE A 597 -12.80 -12.56 -15.78
C PHE A 597 -14.08 -11.72 -15.71
N LEU A 598 -14.24 -10.75 -16.61
CA LEU A 598 -15.41 -9.86 -16.68
C LEU A 598 -16.70 -10.64 -16.95
N SER A 599 -16.67 -11.64 -17.83
CA SER A 599 -17.82 -12.51 -18.12
C SER A 599 -18.27 -13.29 -16.88
N THR A 600 -17.31 -13.85 -16.14
CA THR A 600 -17.58 -14.54 -14.86
C THR A 600 -18.14 -13.56 -13.83
N ALA A 601 -17.54 -12.38 -13.70
CA ALA A 601 -18.01 -11.34 -12.79
C ALA A 601 -19.44 -10.87 -13.14
N LYS A 602 -19.78 -10.77 -14.43
CA LYS A 602 -21.11 -10.36 -14.91
C LYS A 602 -22.21 -11.33 -14.50
N ILE A 603 -21.91 -12.62 -14.50
CA ILE A 603 -22.83 -13.68 -14.05
C ILE A 603 -23.01 -13.61 -12.53
N ASN A 604 -21.91 -13.44 -11.79
CA ASN A 604 -21.91 -13.50 -10.33
C ASN A 604 -22.38 -12.19 -9.67
N LYS A 605 -22.30 -11.06 -10.37
CA LYS A 605 -22.59 -9.71 -9.85
C LYS A 605 -23.46 -8.92 -10.85
N PRO A 606 -24.72 -9.32 -11.06
CA PRO A 606 -25.60 -8.67 -12.03
C PRO A 606 -25.82 -7.18 -11.76
N ASP A 607 -25.75 -6.75 -10.49
CA ASP A 607 -25.92 -5.35 -10.09
C ASP A 607 -24.77 -4.44 -10.56
N GLN A 608 -23.61 -5.03 -10.90
CA GLN A 608 -22.43 -4.31 -11.41
C GLN A 608 -22.35 -4.32 -12.94
N LYS A 609 -23.43 -4.72 -13.63
CA LYS A 609 -23.44 -4.93 -15.08
C LYS A 609 -22.96 -3.72 -15.89
N GLN A 610 -23.39 -2.50 -15.53
CA GLN A 610 -23.01 -1.30 -16.28
C GLN A 610 -21.51 -1.02 -16.19
N PHE A 611 -20.93 -1.17 -14.99
CA PHE A 611 -19.48 -1.05 -14.78
C PHE A 611 -18.73 -2.11 -15.60
N ILE A 612 -19.18 -3.37 -15.51
CA ILE A 612 -18.56 -4.49 -16.23
C ILE A 612 -18.61 -4.26 -17.75
N GLU A 613 -19.75 -3.86 -18.30
CA GLU A 613 -19.92 -3.60 -19.74
C GLU A 613 -19.02 -2.47 -20.23
N LYS A 614 -18.78 -1.45 -19.39
CA LYS A 614 -17.81 -0.39 -19.69
C LYS A 614 -16.39 -0.95 -19.77
N MET A 615 -15.99 -1.83 -18.86
CA MET A 615 -14.68 -2.48 -18.85
C MET A 615 -14.52 -3.47 -20.01
N GLU A 616 -15.57 -4.23 -20.35
CA GLU A 616 -15.63 -5.13 -21.51
C GLU A 616 -15.42 -4.33 -22.79
N LYS A 617 -16.05 -3.17 -22.93
CA LYS A 617 -15.89 -2.29 -24.10
C LYS A 617 -14.44 -1.87 -24.30
N ILE A 618 -13.78 -1.38 -23.25
CA ILE A 618 -12.36 -0.97 -23.33
C ILE A 618 -11.47 -2.18 -23.63
N THR A 619 -11.74 -3.33 -23.00
CA THR A 619 -10.96 -4.56 -23.23
C THR A 619 -11.10 -5.05 -24.69
N ASN A 620 -12.28 -4.93 -25.31
CA ASN A 620 -12.48 -5.25 -26.72
C ASN A 620 -11.77 -4.28 -27.68
N GLU A 621 -11.44 -3.05 -27.25
CA GLU A 621 -10.59 -2.14 -28.03
C GLU A 621 -9.19 -2.75 -28.26
N LEU A 622 -8.65 -3.53 -27.31
CA LEU A 622 -7.36 -4.23 -27.46
C LEU A 622 -7.41 -5.29 -28.58
N ILE A 623 -8.46 -6.10 -28.60
CA ILE A 623 -8.66 -7.14 -29.63
C ILE A 623 -8.83 -6.48 -30.99
N SER A 624 -9.64 -5.42 -31.05
CA SER A 624 -9.91 -4.69 -32.28
C SER A 624 -8.66 -4.02 -32.84
N ALA A 625 -7.82 -3.41 -31.99
CA ALA A 625 -6.56 -2.80 -32.39
C ALA A 625 -5.58 -3.82 -32.99
N TYR A 626 -5.45 -4.99 -32.35
CA TYR A 626 -4.60 -6.05 -32.88
C TYR A 626 -5.10 -6.61 -34.21
N GLU A 627 -6.39 -6.94 -34.32
CA GLU A 627 -6.95 -7.49 -35.56
C GLU A 627 -6.90 -6.48 -36.72
N HIS A 628 -6.99 -5.18 -36.43
CA HIS A 628 -6.78 -4.13 -37.43
C HIS A 628 -5.37 -4.15 -38.03
N GLU A 629 -4.35 -4.30 -37.18
CA GLU A 629 -2.94 -4.27 -37.59
C GLU A 629 -2.38 -5.62 -38.03
N LYS A 630 -3.07 -6.73 -37.74
CA LYS A 630 -2.61 -8.10 -38.00
C LYS A 630 -2.15 -8.36 -39.44
N ASN A 631 -2.78 -7.74 -40.43
CA ASN A 631 -2.39 -7.87 -41.84
C ASN A 631 -1.14 -7.04 -42.20
N ASN A 632 -0.86 -5.99 -41.41
CA ASN A 632 0.33 -5.16 -41.53
C ASN A 632 1.51 -5.77 -40.76
N LEU A 633 1.25 -6.54 -39.70
CA LEU A 633 2.24 -7.36 -39.02
C LEU A 633 2.73 -8.47 -39.95
N LYS A 634 3.90 -8.27 -40.55
CA LYS A 634 4.57 -9.33 -41.32
C LYS A 634 5.08 -10.41 -40.37
N ASP A 635 4.96 -11.66 -40.80
CA ASP A 635 5.39 -12.80 -40.01
C ASP A 635 6.92 -12.99 -40.01
N ALA A 636 7.38 -13.93 -39.18
CA ALA A 636 8.79 -14.26 -39.06
C ALA A 636 9.40 -14.78 -40.38
N ASP A 637 8.60 -15.46 -41.21
CA ASP A 637 9.05 -15.98 -42.51
C ASP A 637 9.33 -14.85 -43.49
N TYR A 638 8.49 -13.82 -43.52
CA TYR A 638 8.72 -12.62 -44.30
C TYR A 638 9.95 -11.86 -43.81
N ALA A 639 10.11 -11.66 -42.50
CA ALA A 639 11.31 -11.01 -41.95
C ALA A 639 12.59 -11.78 -42.31
N LYS A 640 12.56 -13.11 -42.25
CA LYS A 640 13.67 -13.98 -42.67
C LYS A 640 13.96 -13.85 -44.17
N LYS A 641 12.93 -13.82 -45.02
CA LYS A 641 13.08 -13.60 -46.46
C LYS A 641 13.79 -12.27 -46.76
N ILE A 642 13.35 -11.17 -46.14
CA ILE A 642 13.95 -9.85 -46.34
C ILE A 642 15.40 -9.83 -45.81
N ALA A 643 15.71 -10.54 -44.73
CA ALA A 643 17.08 -10.72 -44.25
C ALA A 643 17.96 -11.46 -45.26
N GLU A 644 17.49 -12.58 -45.80
CA GLU A 644 18.19 -13.35 -46.85
C GLU A 644 18.42 -12.50 -48.11
N GLU A 645 17.44 -11.71 -48.53
CA GLU A 645 17.57 -10.77 -49.66
C GLU A 645 18.59 -9.67 -49.36
N THR A 646 18.60 -9.12 -48.13
CA THR A 646 19.57 -8.10 -47.69
C THR A 646 21.00 -8.65 -47.70
N VAL A 647 21.20 -9.86 -47.15
CA VAL A 647 22.51 -10.54 -47.13
C VAL A 647 22.93 -10.97 -48.53
N ALA A 648 22.01 -11.31 -49.43
CA ALA A 648 22.36 -11.67 -50.80
C ALA A 648 23.04 -10.52 -51.57
N LEU A 649 22.76 -9.26 -51.23
CA LEU A 649 23.42 -8.08 -51.82
C LEU A 649 24.92 -8.00 -51.49
N THR A 650 25.40 -8.71 -50.47
CA THR A 650 26.81 -8.69 -50.06
C THR A 650 27.67 -9.72 -50.81
N LYS A 651 27.06 -10.64 -51.56
CA LYS A 651 27.77 -11.72 -52.28
C LYS A 651 28.67 -11.19 -53.40
N GLN A 652 28.27 -10.10 -54.05
CA GLN A 652 29.04 -9.47 -55.11
C GLN A 652 28.74 -7.97 -55.19
N LYS A 653 29.74 -7.19 -55.57
CA LYS A 653 29.60 -5.75 -55.74
C LYS A 653 28.81 -5.45 -57.01
N SER A 654 27.81 -4.57 -56.90
CA SER A 654 26.99 -4.12 -58.03
C SER A 654 26.60 -2.65 -57.87
N PRO A 655 26.58 -1.84 -58.95
CA PRO A 655 26.12 -0.45 -58.87
C PRO A 655 24.66 -0.32 -58.40
N ASP A 656 23.84 -1.36 -58.54
CA ASP A 656 22.42 -1.36 -58.14
C ASP A 656 22.19 -1.72 -56.66
N ASN A 657 23.22 -2.18 -55.95
CA ASN A 657 23.07 -2.72 -54.58
C ASN A 657 22.49 -1.68 -53.61
N LEU A 658 22.93 -0.42 -53.69
CA LEU A 658 22.40 0.65 -52.84
C LEU A 658 20.91 0.88 -53.08
N TYR A 659 20.48 0.92 -54.35
CA TYR A 659 19.07 1.10 -54.70
C TYR A 659 18.20 -0.06 -54.19
N LYS A 660 18.66 -1.30 -54.38
CA LYS A 660 17.98 -2.49 -53.86
C LYS A 660 17.90 -2.49 -52.33
N PHE A 661 18.99 -2.09 -51.66
CA PHE A 661 19.01 -1.98 -50.21
C PHE A 661 18.05 -0.89 -49.71
N ILE A 662 17.93 0.26 -50.38
CA ILE A 662 16.97 1.31 -49.98
C ILE A 662 15.54 0.76 -49.98
N ARG A 663 15.16 -0.04 -50.98
CA ARG A 663 13.85 -0.70 -51.00
C ARG A 663 13.66 -1.70 -49.86
N LEU A 664 14.66 -2.53 -49.58
CA LEU A 664 14.62 -3.46 -48.43
C LEU A 664 14.59 -2.73 -47.10
N LYS A 665 15.27 -1.58 -46.99
CA LYS A 665 15.22 -0.71 -45.82
C LYS A 665 13.79 -0.22 -45.57
N GLU A 666 13.08 0.21 -46.59
CA GLU A 666 11.68 0.65 -46.45
C GLU A 666 10.80 -0.48 -45.88
N GLU A 667 10.95 -1.71 -46.38
CA GLU A 667 10.27 -2.90 -45.85
C GLU A 667 10.61 -3.15 -44.38
N TRP A 668 11.89 -3.15 -44.00
CA TRP A 668 12.34 -3.30 -42.60
C TRP A 668 11.74 -2.24 -41.68
N THR A 669 11.77 -0.96 -42.11
CA THR A 669 11.24 0.14 -41.31
C THR A 669 9.72 0.13 -41.24
N GLY A 670 9.03 -0.33 -42.29
CA GLY A 670 7.58 -0.51 -42.29
C GLY A 670 7.14 -1.58 -41.29
N MET A 671 7.83 -2.73 -41.27
CA MET A 671 7.57 -3.80 -40.29
C MET A 671 7.79 -3.33 -38.85
N GLY A 672 8.94 -2.68 -38.58
CA GLY A 672 9.25 -2.16 -37.25
C GLY A 672 8.24 -1.11 -36.80
N GLY A 673 7.94 -0.13 -37.65
CA GLY A 673 6.99 0.92 -37.33
C GLY A 673 5.58 0.42 -37.04
N ALA A 674 5.11 -0.61 -37.76
CA ALA A 674 3.79 -1.21 -37.54
C ALA A 674 3.67 -1.88 -36.16
N VAL A 675 4.67 -2.69 -35.77
CA VAL A 675 4.63 -3.37 -34.47
C VAL A 675 4.85 -2.39 -33.30
N ASP A 676 5.71 -1.39 -33.46
CA ASP A 676 5.93 -0.35 -32.46
C ASP A 676 4.66 0.46 -32.19
N ASP A 677 3.94 0.84 -33.25
CA ASP A 677 2.69 1.58 -33.13
C ASP A 677 1.59 0.73 -32.49
N LEU A 678 1.47 -0.54 -32.89
CA LEU A 678 0.52 -1.45 -32.28
C LEU A 678 0.77 -1.61 -30.78
N ASN A 679 2.01 -1.88 -30.35
CA ASN A 679 2.32 -2.03 -28.94
C ASN A 679 2.05 -0.77 -28.13
N ARG A 680 2.32 0.41 -28.68
CA ARG A 680 1.90 1.67 -28.06
C ARG A 680 0.38 1.75 -27.87
N VAL A 681 -0.40 1.48 -28.91
CA VAL A 681 -1.87 1.53 -28.85
C VAL A 681 -2.39 0.56 -27.79
N LEU A 682 -1.90 -0.68 -27.78
CA LEU A 682 -2.28 -1.70 -26.80
C LEU A 682 -1.91 -1.28 -25.36
N HIS A 683 -0.73 -0.70 -25.18
CA HIS A 683 -0.29 -0.15 -23.90
C HIS A 683 -1.20 0.99 -23.41
N THR A 684 -1.51 1.95 -24.29
CA THR A 684 -2.40 3.09 -23.98
C THR A 684 -3.80 2.60 -23.61
N ILE A 685 -4.37 1.65 -24.34
CA ILE A 685 -5.70 1.10 -24.03
C ILE A 685 -5.67 0.35 -22.68
N THR A 686 -4.60 -0.39 -22.37
CA THR A 686 -4.46 -1.08 -21.08
C THR A 686 -4.36 -0.08 -19.91
N ARG A 687 -3.63 1.03 -20.08
CA ARG A 687 -3.60 2.14 -19.12
C ARG A 687 -4.96 2.81 -18.97
N LYS A 688 -5.69 3.02 -20.06
CA LYS A 688 -7.07 3.52 -20.04
C LYS A 688 -7.99 2.60 -19.25
N LEU A 689 -7.92 1.28 -19.46
CA LEU A 689 -8.68 0.29 -18.68
C LEU A 689 -8.36 0.41 -17.18
N PHE A 690 -7.08 0.49 -16.83
CA PHE A 690 -6.62 0.67 -15.45
C PHE A 690 -7.18 1.94 -14.78
N GLN A 691 -7.15 3.07 -15.50
CA GLN A 691 -7.67 4.35 -14.99
C GLN A 691 -9.19 4.34 -14.89
N GLU A 692 -9.89 3.90 -15.94
CA GLU A 692 -11.35 3.88 -15.99
C GLU A 692 -11.95 2.92 -14.98
N ALA A 693 -11.30 1.79 -14.70
CA ALA A 693 -11.71 0.89 -13.61
C ALA A 693 -11.72 1.63 -12.26
N GLY A 694 -10.71 2.46 -12.00
CA GLY A 694 -10.61 3.19 -10.74
C GLY A 694 -11.52 4.42 -10.63
N TYR A 695 -11.73 5.16 -11.72
CA TYR A 695 -12.64 6.31 -11.71
C TYR A 695 -14.13 5.90 -11.75
N SER A 696 -14.45 4.73 -12.28
CA SER A 696 -15.85 4.30 -12.48
C SER A 696 -16.41 3.45 -11.35
N CYS A 697 -15.61 3.06 -10.34
CA CYS A 697 -16.08 2.27 -9.22
C CYS A 697 -16.57 3.09 -8.02
N VAL A 698 -16.51 4.42 -8.13
CA VAL A 698 -16.66 5.34 -7.00
C VAL A 698 -18.00 5.27 -6.28
N ASP A 699 -19.07 4.90 -7.00
CA ASP A 699 -20.44 4.94 -6.49
C ASP A 699 -20.80 3.73 -5.60
N GLN A 700 -20.04 2.63 -5.64
CA GLN A 700 -20.41 1.36 -4.98
C GLN A 700 -19.20 0.63 -4.39
N THR A 701 -19.24 0.34 -3.10
CA THR A 701 -18.17 -0.38 -2.37
C THR A 701 -17.87 -1.74 -2.99
N GLU A 702 -18.89 -2.50 -3.36
CA GLU A 702 -18.74 -3.84 -3.93
C GLU A 702 -18.07 -3.81 -5.30
N THR A 703 -18.17 -2.68 -6.01
CA THR A 703 -17.54 -2.44 -7.32
C THR A 703 -16.06 -2.10 -7.17
N VAL A 704 -15.64 -1.53 -6.04
CA VAL A 704 -14.21 -1.26 -5.76
C VAL A 704 -13.39 -2.53 -5.81
N ARG A 705 -13.86 -3.63 -5.21
CA ARG A 705 -13.14 -4.92 -5.26
C ARG A 705 -12.94 -5.43 -6.67
N LEU A 706 -13.95 -5.27 -7.51
CA LEU A 706 -13.86 -5.64 -8.91
C LEU A 706 -12.85 -4.74 -9.65
N ALA A 707 -12.87 -3.43 -9.39
CA ALA A 707 -11.92 -2.49 -9.95
C ALA A 707 -10.48 -2.75 -9.52
N GLU A 708 -10.24 -3.06 -8.24
CA GLU A 708 -8.92 -3.44 -7.71
C GLU A 708 -8.36 -4.65 -8.45
N GLU A 709 -9.18 -5.67 -8.71
CA GLU A 709 -8.74 -6.86 -9.46
C GLU A 709 -8.45 -6.56 -10.93
N ILE A 710 -9.30 -5.76 -11.59
CA ILE A 710 -9.04 -5.32 -12.97
C ILE A 710 -7.73 -4.55 -13.05
N ARG A 711 -7.50 -3.65 -12.09
CA ARG A 711 -6.29 -2.84 -12.00
C ARG A 711 -5.06 -3.69 -11.73
N ARG A 712 -5.15 -4.67 -10.83
CA ARG A 712 -4.08 -5.65 -10.56
C ARG A 712 -3.70 -6.42 -11.82
N LEU A 713 -4.68 -6.96 -12.56
CA LEU A 713 -4.44 -7.67 -13.82
C LEU A 713 -3.84 -6.76 -14.90
N ALA A 714 -4.27 -5.50 -14.98
CA ALA A 714 -3.69 -4.53 -15.89
C ALA A 714 -2.24 -4.20 -15.51
N ILE A 715 -1.92 -4.05 -14.22
CA ILE A 715 -0.54 -3.87 -13.73
C ILE A 715 0.33 -5.06 -14.16
N GLU A 716 -0.13 -6.32 -13.98
CA GLU A 716 0.62 -7.51 -14.42
C GLU A 716 1.05 -7.40 -15.89
N CYS A 717 0.15 -6.94 -16.76
CA CYS A 717 0.41 -6.75 -18.18
C CYS A 717 1.33 -5.55 -18.46
N LEU A 718 1.18 -4.44 -17.72
CA LEU A 718 1.95 -3.21 -17.90
C LEU A 718 3.39 -3.29 -17.38
N ARG A 719 3.73 -4.31 -16.60
CA ARG A 719 5.11 -4.56 -16.15
C ARG A 719 6.07 -4.75 -17.33
N ASN A 720 7.30 -4.30 -17.12
CA ASN A 720 8.42 -4.40 -18.05
C ASN A 720 8.11 -3.84 -19.46
N PRO A 721 7.77 -2.56 -19.58
CA PRO A 721 7.44 -1.97 -20.88
C PRO A 721 8.64 -2.02 -21.85
N GLY A 722 8.38 -2.09 -23.14
CA GLY A 722 9.35 -1.85 -24.21
C GLY A 722 9.74 -0.39 -24.31
N GLY A 723 10.84 -0.12 -25.01
CA GLY A 723 11.35 1.24 -25.25
C GLY A 723 10.39 2.14 -26.05
N TYR A 724 9.35 1.55 -26.64
CA TYR A 724 8.36 2.20 -27.51
C TYR A 724 7.01 2.44 -26.80
N GLU A 725 6.82 1.83 -25.63
CA GLU A 725 5.61 1.98 -24.81
C GLU A 725 5.70 3.21 -23.88
N ILE A 726 4.56 3.84 -23.56
CA ILE A 726 4.50 5.07 -22.76
C ILE A 726 4.39 4.73 -21.26
N TRP A 727 5.47 4.82 -20.49
CA TRP A 727 5.44 4.56 -19.04
C TRP A 727 5.93 5.71 -18.15
N SER A 728 5.62 5.60 -16.86
CA SER A 728 5.58 6.67 -15.87
C SER A 728 6.93 7.21 -15.36
N ASN A 729 8.06 6.51 -15.60
CA ASN A 729 9.38 6.95 -15.11
C ASN A 729 10.47 7.07 -16.20
N TYR A 730 10.07 7.37 -17.44
CA TYR A 730 11.02 7.78 -18.47
C TYR A 730 11.95 8.91 -18.05
#